data_AF-A0A2A5DRZ8-F1
#
_entry.id   AF-A0A2A5DRZ8-F1
#
_cell.length_a   1.000
_cell.length_b   1.000
_cell.length_c   1.000
_cell.angle_alpha   90.00
_cell.angle_beta   90.00
_cell.angle_gamma   90.00
#
_symmetry.space_group_name_H-M   'P 1'
#
loop_
_entity.id
_entity.type
_entity.pdbx_description
1 polymer ?
#
loop_
_entity_poly.entity_id
_entity_poly.type
_entity_poly.pdbx_seq_one_letter_code
_entity_poly.pdbx_strand_id
1 'polypeptide(L)'
;MFSIIVNTNTNLHAKFMSEKNTQPKDEGRVYIDCPGCQTKYKIRISQSNKKLKCKKCTLVFDCGQIDFSENVLPAKSKKNQTLNDFLKSNKLTIHSDLNIDNQHDFSEDLSHNLEDRYNVGEAIAEGGMGKIYSTKDLNIKRTIVTKVLKVTKNIRDIYQFIEEAQICGQLEHPNIVPVHDLGINDKGQIFFTMKLVKGLTLHEILEKLASGDPEIQQKYSLNHLLEILQKVCDAIDYAHNHKVIHRDLKPHNIMVGEFGEVLVMDWGLAKILGHAEEDAEEINESEVAITSIKSGTTSLMTIQGRIRGTPQYMAPEQAKGKNNETDARTDIYSLGVLLHLFISKGNPFEGDTVVEILSNVTRGKVKPANEDAPKELIAVAKKAMSIEQSKRYKNVAAFSDELENFIHGYSVSAKRDTPIEAAKKFIKRNKGLALSVLAVASSLILGVVFTSFMYLKAVKNKEESDLNYVTAQKHLKFSKENEEIALREKKIAQLALEKFEVERDRRLADRKKSAPQFLAKAQALVDKNYIEEAIKNVNTALEYDSKLYNALLLKSQLEICKKNYTVAIVNLEKYIKSPSVGHIEKTNGKILLELCKKIKNDNATLEQSSEFQNIFYHQEQFALAIKLASNSKDLLNIYKGQINLNYKPYGWSFRHVKEGNLITIKFGSRRKEITTIDPLKGIPITNLYLGTTSVKDFTALKNFPLVFLDISSTSIKDLSSLRNTKNLKTLNVSNTNITSIKPIIHLPIELLNIFGCEKIKDLYLLKEMKNLKEICLPEAIAKHVLVLKKIKTLKKAGIASDFDKIGSLYNFLSPKKSIDTKPVKKQKLK
;
A
#
# COMPACT_ATOMS: atom_id res chain seq x y z
N MET A 1 -22.55 -44.13 23.40
CA MET A 1 -23.24 -44.86 24.47
C MET A 1 -23.43 -46.27 23.95
N PHE A 2 -22.74 -47.32 24.35
CA PHE A 2 -22.14 -47.71 25.62
C PHE A 2 -20.59 -47.71 25.61
N SER A 3 -20.05 -47.46 26.80
CA SER A 3 -18.65 -47.56 27.24
C SER A 3 -18.68 -48.70 28.31
N ILE A 4 -17.67 -49.54 28.60
CA ILE A 4 -16.31 -49.31 29.11
C ILE A 4 -15.58 -50.71 29.05
N ILE A 5 -14.40 -50.86 28.42
CA ILE A 5 -13.02 -51.10 28.98
C ILE A 5 -12.96 -52.22 30.09
N VAL A 6 -12.04 -53.19 30.21
CA VAL A 6 -10.56 -53.31 30.05
C VAL A 6 -10.20 -54.81 30.09
N ASN A 7 -9.32 -55.35 29.23
CA ASN A 7 -7.97 -55.78 29.64
C ASN A 7 -7.12 -56.35 28.50
N THR A 8 -5.92 -55.78 28.43
CA THR A 8 -4.79 -56.10 27.57
C THR A 8 -3.94 -57.21 28.19
N ASN A 9 -3.40 -58.11 27.37
CA ASN A 9 -2.05 -58.62 27.59
C ASN A 9 -1.38 -59.02 26.27
N THR A 10 -0.26 -58.37 26.02
CA THR A 10 0.71 -58.60 24.95
C THR A 10 1.74 -59.64 25.40
N ASN A 11 2.14 -60.56 24.51
CA ASN A 11 3.50 -60.60 23.95
C ASN A 11 3.91 -61.93 23.29
N LEU A 12 4.79 -61.77 22.29
CA LEU A 12 5.88 -62.65 21.85
C LEU A 12 5.62 -63.77 20.82
N HIS A 13 5.99 -63.41 19.58
CA HIS A 13 6.90 -64.11 18.67
C HIS A 13 6.90 -65.65 18.61
N ALA A 14 6.55 -66.18 17.42
CA ALA A 14 7.38 -67.19 16.78
C ALA A 14 7.35 -67.02 15.26
N LYS A 15 8.56 -66.83 14.72
CA LYS A 15 8.91 -66.71 13.30
C LYS A 15 9.34 -68.10 12.85
N PHE A 16 8.69 -68.68 11.83
CA PHE A 16 9.29 -69.75 11.05
C PHE A 16 9.18 -69.42 9.56
N MET A 17 10.34 -69.29 8.96
CA MET A 17 10.58 -69.29 7.52
C MET A 17 10.83 -70.74 7.06
N SER A 18 10.66 -70.92 5.75
CA SER A 18 11.17 -71.99 4.88
C SER A 18 10.56 -73.39 4.97
N GLU A 19 9.95 -73.84 3.87
CA GLU A 19 10.43 -74.95 3.03
C GLU A 19 9.51 -75.07 1.79
N LYS A 20 9.98 -74.65 0.61
CA LYS A 20 10.50 -75.50 -0.47
C LYS A 20 9.56 -76.64 -0.91
N ASN A 21 9.01 -76.45 -2.11
CA ASN A 21 8.82 -77.43 -3.17
C ASN A 21 9.40 -78.83 -2.88
N THR A 22 8.52 -79.82 -2.75
CA THR A 22 8.81 -81.17 -3.25
C THR A 22 7.55 -81.74 -3.89
N GLN A 23 7.67 -82.06 -5.20
CA GLN A 23 6.74 -82.89 -5.95
C GLN A 23 6.68 -84.29 -5.30
N PRO A 24 5.53 -84.99 -5.25
CA PRO A 24 5.51 -86.40 -4.92
C PRO A 24 5.97 -87.22 -6.14
N LYS A 25 7.23 -87.67 -6.13
CA LYS A 25 7.66 -88.88 -6.84
C LYS A 25 7.30 -90.08 -5.98
N ASP A 26 6.11 -90.64 -6.12
CA ASP A 26 5.80 -91.97 -5.57
C ASP A 26 4.63 -92.62 -6.32
N GLU A 27 4.65 -92.61 -7.65
CA GLU A 27 3.77 -93.45 -8.47
C GLU A 27 4.38 -94.86 -8.59
N GLY A 28 3.58 -95.89 -8.29
CA GLY A 28 3.91 -97.28 -8.58
C GLY A 28 4.08 -98.24 -7.40
N ARG A 29 3.50 -97.95 -6.22
CA ARG A 29 3.47 -98.90 -5.09
C ARG A 29 2.05 -99.16 -4.60
N VAL A 30 1.72 -100.42 -4.38
CA VAL A 30 0.43 -100.87 -3.80
C VAL A 30 0.66 -101.52 -2.45
N TYR A 31 -0.34 -101.45 -1.57
CA TYR A 31 -0.33 -102.14 -0.29
C TYR A 31 -1.10 -103.44 -0.43
N ILE A 32 -0.52 -104.53 0.05
CA ILE A 32 -1.17 -105.84 0.11
C ILE A 32 -1.10 -106.33 1.55
N ASP A 33 -2.22 -106.84 2.05
CA ASP A 33 -2.31 -107.42 3.37
C ASP A 33 -1.97 -108.92 3.30
N CYS A 34 -1.14 -109.40 4.22
CA CYS A 34 -0.92 -110.84 4.33
C CYS A 34 -2.25 -111.52 4.71
N PRO A 35 -2.76 -112.48 3.92
CA PRO A 35 -4.06 -113.11 4.19
C PRO A 35 -4.11 -113.88 5.51
N GLY A 36 -2.95 -114.30 6.05
CA GLY A 36 -2.89 -115.03 7.31
C GLY A 36 -2.89 -114.16 8.58
N CYS A 37 -2.34 -112.94 8.53
CA CYS A 37 -2.18 -112.12 9.74
C CYS A 37 -2.43 -110.62 9.55
N GLN A 38 -2.94 -110.24 8.38
CA GLN A 38 -3.27 -108.87 7.96
C GLN A 38 -2.13 -107.85 8.08
N THR A 39 -0.88 -108.33 8.15
CA THR A 39 0.28 -107.42 8.15
C THR A 39 0.45 -106.81 6.77
N LYS A 40 0.46 -105.47 6.72
CA LYS A 40 0.59 -104.66 5.48
C LYS A 40 2.00 -104.73 4.90
N TYR A 41 2.10 -105.03 3.61
CA TYR A 41 3.33 -104.98 2.82
C TYR A 41 3.21 -103.94 1.72
N LYS A 42 4.20 -103.03 1.62
CA LYS A 42 4.29 -102.05 0.53
C LYS A 42 5.17 -102.63 -0.59
N ILE A 43 4.58 -102.95 -1.74
CA ILE A 43 5.31 -103.53 -2.88
C ILE A 43 5.24 -102.61 -4.11
N ARG A 44 6.22 -102.70 -5.01
CA ARG A 44 6.17 -101.99 -6.31
C ARG A 44 5.28 -102.76 -7.28
N ILE A 45 4.56 -102.05 -8.17
CA ILE A 45 3.70 -102.67 -9.20
C ILE A 45 4.50 -103.65 -10.08
N SER A 46 5.80 -103.42 -10.33
CA SER A 46 6.67 -104.38 -11.05
C SER A 46 6.96 -105.69 -10.30
N GLN A 47 6.46 -105.85 -9.08
CA GLN A 47 6.56 -107.07 -8.26
C GLN A 47 5.21 -107.80 -8.13
N SER A 48 4.13 -107.32 -8.76
CA SER A 48 2.91 -108.12 -8.93
C SER A 48 3.28 -109.39 -9.71
N ASN A 49 2.91 -110.56 -9.19
CA ASN A 49 3.33 -111.92 -9.61
C ASN A 49 4.59 -112.50 -8.92
N LYS A 50 5.09 -111.93 -7.82
CA LYS A 50 6.09 -112.59 -6.95
C LYS A 50 5.46 -113.08 -5.64
N LYS A 51 5.85 -114.29 -5.22
CA LYS A 51 5.51 -114.84 -3.90
C LYS A 51 6.30 -114.13 -2.80
N LEU A 52 5.61 -113.68 -1.76
CA LEU A 52 6.19 -112.94 -0.65
C LEU A 52 6.01 -113.72 0.66
N LYS A 53 7.11 -113.95 1.40
CA LYS A 53 7.08 -114.60 2.71
C LYS A 53 6.80 -113.57 3.80
N CYS A 54 5.69 -113.71 4.51
CA CYS A 54 5.34 -112.84 5.62
C CYS A 54 6.39 -112.96 6.73
N LYS A 55 6.99 -111.85 7.15
CA LYS A 55 7.95 -111.81 8.27
C LYS A 55 7.30 -112.05 9.64
N LYS A 56 5.97 -111.92 9.76
CA LYS A 56 5.23 -112.06 11.02
C LYS A 56 4.67 -113.46 11.23
N CYS A 57 3.96 -114.04 10.25
CA CYS A 57 3.38 -115.39 10.36
C CYS A 57 4.07 -116.44 9.48
N THR A 58 5.15 -116.08 8.78
CA THR A 58 5.95 -116.95 7.89
C THR A 58 5.25 -117.52 6.65
N LEU A 59 3.95 -117.25 6.47
CA LEU A 59 3.16 -117.65 5.30
C LEU A 59 3.72 -117.04 4.00
N VAL A 60 3.89 -117.87 2.98
CA VAL A 60 4.25 -117.42 1.62
C VAL A 60 2.97 -117.26 0.80
N PHE A 61 2.69 -116.06 0.30
CA PHE A 61 1.47 -115.75 -0.46
C PHE A 61 1.79 -115.00 -1.76
N ASP A 62 0.92 -115.15 -2.76
CA ASP A 62 1.10 -114.49 -4.06
C ASP A 62 0.58 -113.04 -4.04
N CYS A 63 1.33 -112.14 -4.66
CA CYS A 63 0.91 -110.76 -4.89
C CYS A 63 0.13 -110.73 -6.21
N GLY A 64 -1.15 -111.13 -6.18
CA GLY A 64 -1.98 -111.53 -7.35
C GLY A 64 -2.02 -110.58 -8.57
N GLN A 65 -2.50 -111.10 -9.70
CA GLN A 65 -2.72 -110.36 -10.95
C GLN A 65 -3.89 -109.37 -10.82
N ILE A 66 -3.71 -108.17 -11.36
CA ILE A 66 -4.77 -107.16 -11.49
C ILE A 66 -5.20 -107.16 -12.96
N ASP A 67 -6.39 -107.67 -13.26
CA ASP A 67 -6.98 -107.64 -14.60
C ASP A 67 -8.37 -106.96 -14.57
N PHE A 68 -8.64 -106.10 -15.56
CA PHE A 68 -9.79 -105.19 -15.62
C PHE A 68 -10.64 -105.47 -16.86
N SER A 69 -11.32 -106.61 -16.91
CA SER A 69 -12.41 -106.83 -17.86
C SER A 69 -13.33 -107.95 -17.41
N GLU A 70 -14.63 -107.75 -17.63
CA GLU A 70 -15.76 -108.66 -17.41
C GLU A 70 -16.47 -108.59 -16.04
N ASN A 71 -17.59 -107.86 -16.01
CA ASN A 71 -18.90 -108.41 -15.61
C ASN A 71 -20.02 -107.39 -15.87
N VAL A 72 -20.77 -107.64 -16.95
CA VAL A 72 -22.01 -106.97 -17.35
C VAL A 72 -23.07 -108.06 -17.56
N LEU A 73 -24.20 -107.94 -16.83
CA LEU A 73 -25.52 -108.62 -16.94
C LEU A 73 -25.81 -109.83 -15.98
N PRO A 74 -27.10 -110.17 -15.70
CA PRO A 74 -27.98 -109.48 -14.72
C PRO A 74 -28.82 -110.48 -13.87
N ALA A 75 -29.41 -110.08 -12.73
CA ALA A 75 -30.48 -110.91 -12.13
C ALA A 75 -31.47 -110.16 -11.22
N LYS A 76 -32.74 -110.30 -11.62
CA LYS A 76 -34.01 -110.12 -10.91
C LYS A 76 -34.63 -108.72 -10.85
N SER A 77 -35.42 -108.49 -11.90
CA SER A 77 -36.59 -107.61 -11.94
C SER A 77 -37.55 -107.83 -10.77
N LYS A 78 -37.88 -106.74 -10.06
CA LYS A 78 -39.20 -106.58 -9.42
C LYS A 78 -39.97 -105.57 -10.28
N LYS A 79 -41.12 -106.03 -10.78
CA LYS A 79 -42.27 -105.32 -11.38
C LYS A 79 -41.97 -104.01 -12.12
N ASN A 80 -42.21 -104.02 -13.43
CA ASN A 80 -42.48 -102.81 -14.20
C ASN A 80 -43.56 -101.99 -13.47
N GLN A 81 -43.13 -100.93 -12.80
CA GLN A 81 -44.00 -99.92 -12.24
C GLN A 81 -44.66 -99.23 -13.44
N THR A 82 -45.96 -99.40 -13.63
CA THR A 82 -46.67 -98.64 -14.67
C THR A 82 -46.61 -97.16 -14.31
N LEU A 83 -46.73 -96.25 -15.28
CA LEU A 83 -46.78 -94.80 -15.02
C LEU A 83 -47.78 -94.47 -13.90
N ASN A 84 -48.89 -95.20 -13.84
CA ASN A 84 -49.92 -95.09 -12.80
C ASN A 84 -49.44 -95.49 -11.40
N ASP A 85 -48.62 -96.53 -11.26
CA ASP A 85 -48.04 -96.95 -9.96
C ASP A 85 -46.95 -95.96 -9.47
N PHE A 86 -46.28 -95.29 -10.41
CA PHE A 86 -45.29 -94.26 -10.13
C PHE A 86 -45.92 -92.93 -9.67
N LEU A 87 -47.02 -92.52 -10.33
CA LEU A 87 -47.76 -91.31 -9.96
C LEU A 87 -48.40 -91.43 -8.57
N LYS A 88 -48.98 -92.59 -8.24
CA LYS A 88 -49.55 -92.87 -6.91
C LYS A 88 -48.52 -92.86 -5.77
N SER A 89 -47.29 -93.31 -6.02
CA SER A 89 -46.25 -93.40 -4.98
C SER A 89 -45.60 -92.06 -4.64
N ASN A 90 -45.61 -91.09 -5.56
CA ASN A 90 -45.03 -89.75 -5.35
C ASN A 90 -46.06 -88.67 -4.96
N LYS A 91 -47.31 -89.04 -4.68
CA LYS A 91 -48.42 -88.11 -4.39
C LYS A 91 -48.56 -86.97 -5.43
N LEU A 92 -48.22 -87.23 -6.69
CA LEU A 92 -48.54 -86.31 -7.79
C LEU A 92 -50.02 -86.49 -8.11
N THR A 93 -50.81 -85.42 -8.06
CA THR A 93 -52.26 -85.47 -8.26
C THR A 93 -52.57 -85.95 -9.68
N ILE A 94 -53.22 -87.10 -9.81
CA ILE A 94 -53.69 -87.65 -11.08
C ILE A 94 -55.09 -87.12 -11.33
N HIS A 95 -55.29 -86.35 -12.41
CA HIS A 95 -56.63 -86.02 -12.92
C HIS A 95 -57.03 -87.04 -13.98
N SER A 96 -57.76 -88.07 -13.55
CA SER A 96 -58.54 -88.94 -14.42
C SER A 96 -59.54 -89.73 -13.56
N ASP A 97 -60.82 -89.64 -13.94
CA ASP A 97 -62.04 -90.03 -13.24
C ASP A 97 -62.08 -91.32 -12.40
N LEU A 98 -62.66 -91.14 -11.19
CA LEU A 98 -63.73 -91.87 -10.47
C LEU A 98 -63.85 -93.41 -10.41
N ASN A 99 -64.37 -93.80 -9.22
CA ASN A 99 -65.03 -95.04 -8.77
C ASN A 99 -64.11 -96.16 -8.25
N ILE A 100 -64.25 -96.69 -7.01
CA ILE A 100 -65.48 -97.09 -6.30
C ILE A 100 -65.31 -97.00 -4.74
N ASP A 101 -66.33 -96.41 -4.08
CA ASP A 101 -66.94 -96.61 -2.75
C ASP A 101 -66.12 -96.53 -1.42
N ASN A 102 -66.62 -95.93 -0.32
CA ASN A 102 -67.98 -95.53 0.03
C ASN A 102 -67.98 -94.47 1.16
N GLN A 103 -68.98 -93.56 1.12
CA GLN A 103 -69.54 -92.77 2.23
C GLN A 103 -68.73 -91.57 2.77
N HIS A 104 -68.70 -90.47 2.01
CA HIS A 104 -69.20 -89.17 2.50
C HIS A 104 -69.32 -88.19 1.33
N ASP A 105 -70.50 -87.59 1.21
CA ASP A 105 -70.86 -86.62 0.19
C ASP A 105 -70.23 -85.25 0.51
N PHE A 106 -69.15 -84.93 -0.20
CA PHE A 106 -68.53 -83.60 -0.34
C PHE A 106 -68.56 -83.19 -1.82
N SER A 107 -69.55 -83.66 -2.56
CA SER A 107 -69.55 -83.66 -4.03
C SER A 107 -70.12 -82.41 -4.70
N GLU A 108 -70.50 -81.34 -3.98
CA GLU A 108 -71.10 -80.16 -4.63
C GLU A 108 -70.33 -78.83 -4.57
N ASP A 109 -69.27 -78.66 -3.75
CA ASP A 109 -68.59 -77.34 -3.66
C ASP A 109 -67.07 -77.32 -3.92
N LEU A 110 -66.44 -78.46 -4.24
CA LEU A 110 -65.02 -78.49 -4.62
C LEU A 110 -64.73 -79.36 -5.85
N SER A 111 -65.77 -79.69 -6.63
CA SER A 111 -65.65 -80.22 -7.99
C SER A 111 -65.26 -79.10 -8.96
N HIS A 112 -64.03 -78.61 -8.90
CA HIS A 112 -63.45 -77.90 -10.03
C HIS A 112 -62.42 -78.79 -10.68
N ASN A 113 -62.84 -79.40 -11.80
CA ASN A 113 -61.97 -79.99 -12.80
C ASN A 113 -60.83 -79.01 -13.09
N LEU A 114 -59.58 -79.45 -12.95
CA LEU A 114 -58.42 -78.60 -13.18
C LEU A 114 -58.23 -78.22 -14.67
N GLU A 115 -58.95 -78.86 -15.60
CA GLU A 115 -59.14 -78.36 -16.97
C GLU A 115 -60.03 -77.12 -17.07
N ASP A 116 -60.93 -76.85 -16.10
CA ASP A 116 -61.68 -75.57 -16.03
C ASP A 116 -60.79 -74.42 -15.51
N ARG A 117 -59.68 -74.73 -14.83
CA ARG A 117 -58.78 -73.69 -14.31
C ARG A 117 -57.86 -73.15 -15.40
N TYR A 118 -57.32 -74.00 -16.26
CA TYR A 118 -56.28 -73.63 -17.22
C TYR A 118 -56.76 -73.74 -18.66
N ASN A 119 -57.13 -72.60 -19.25
CA ASN A 119 -57.46 -72.54 -20.67
C ASN A 119 -56.15 -72.41 -21.49
N VAL A 120 -55.65 -73.55 -21.97
CA VAL A 120 -54.42 -73.67 -22.77
C VAL A 120 -54.68 -73.18 -24.19
N GLY A 121 -54.03 -72.07 -24.56
CA GLY A 121 -54.07 -71.47 -25.89
C GLY A 121 -53.01 -72.05 -26.84
N GLU A 122 -52.54 -71.23 -27.77
CA GLU A 122 -51.59 -71.65 -28.80
C GLU A 122 -50.19 -71.94 -28.23
N ALA A 123 -49.47 -72.83 -28.92
CA ALA A 123 -48.07 -73.12 -28.60
C ALA A 123 -47.20 -71.90 -28.95
N ILE A 124 -46.49 -71.36 -27.96
CA ILE A 124 -45.58 -70.23 -28.14
C ILE A 124 -44.19 -70.73 -28.57
N ALA A 125 -43.78 -71.89 -28.08
CA ALA A 125 -42.49 -72.49 -28.40
C ALA A 125 -42.52 -74.02 -28.27
N GLU A 126 -41.62 -74.68 -28.99
CA GLU A 126 -41.42 -76.14 -28.91
C GLU A 126 -39.96 -76.45 -28.60
N GLY A 127 -39.70 -77.06 -27.44
CA GLY A 127 -38.37 -77.47 -27.00
C GLY A 127 -38.11 -78.96 -27.20
N GLY A 128 -36.94 -79.42 -26.72
CA GLY A 128 -36.53 -80.83 -26.83
C GLY A 128 -37.38 -81.79 -25.97
N MET A 129 -37.73 -81.40 -24.75
CA MET A 129 -38.46 -82.24 -23.79
C MET A 129 -39.97 -81.93 -23.73
N GLY A 130 -40.41 -80.75 -24.16
CA GLY A 130 -41.80 -80.32 -24.00
C GLY A 130 -42.24 -79.25 -24.99
N LYS A 131 -43.55 -79.00 -25.03
CA LYS A 131 -44.18 -77.88 -25.74
C LYS A 131 -44.61 -76.81 -24.74
N ILE A 132 -44.45 -75.55 -25.09
CA ILE A 132 -44.75 -74.39 -24.25
C ILE A 132 -45.97 -73.69 -24.83
N TYR A 133 -47.00 -73.51 -24.02
CA TYR A 133 -48.28 -72.91 -24.42
C TYR A 133 -48.55 -71.63 -23.63
N SER A 134 -49.17 -70.65 -24.29
CA SER A 134 -49.84 -69.54 -23.59
C SER A 134 -51.06 -70.11 -22.87
N THR A 135 -51.30 -69.79 -21.61
CA THR A 135 -52.43 -70.34 -20.86
C THR A 135 -53.09 -69.26 -20.02
N LYS A 136 -54.43 -69.19 -20.03
CA LYS A 136 -55.17 -68.34 -19.11
C LYS A 136 -55.54 -69.15 -17.87
N ASP A 137 -55.02 -68.75 -16.72
CA ASP A 137 -55.51 -69.19 -15.41
C ASP A 137 -56.83 -68.46 -15.14
N LEU A 138 -57.94 -69.19 -15.23
CA LEU A 138 -59.31 -68.67 -15.12
C LEU A 138 -59.70 -68.32 -13.68
N ASN A 139 -59.04 -68.93 -12.69
CA ASN A 139 -59.29 -68.66 -11.27
C ASN A 139 -58.61 -67.37 -10.83
N ILE A 140 -57.30 -67.25 -11.11
CA ILE A 140 -56.51 -66.05 -10.78
C ILE A 140 -56.73 -64.93 -11.81
N LYS A 141 -57.33 -65.26 -12.97
CA LYS A 141 -57.58 -64.35 -14.10
C LYS A 141 -56.32 -63.70 -14.65
N ARG A 142 -55.27 -64.51 -14.87
CA ARG A 142 -53.97 -64.07 -15.42
C ARG A 142 -53.51 -64.97 -16.56
N THR A 143 -52.68 -64.43 -17.44
CA THR A 143 -51.98 -65.25 -18.45
C THR A 143 -50.66 -65.76 -17.88
N ILE A 144 -50.43 -67.05 -18.04
CA ILE A 144 -49.27 -67.83 -17.61
C ILE A 144 -48.75 -68.66 -18.79
N VAL A 145 -47.65 -69.36 -18.56
CA VAL A 145 -47.10 -70.36 -19.47
C VAL A 145 -47.37 -71.75 -18.92
N THR A 146 -47.79 -72.68 -19.78
CA THR A 146 -47.87 -74.11 -19.47
C THR A 146 -46.86 -74.87 -20.31
N LYS A 147 -45.91 -75.55 -19.66
CA LYS A 147 -44.98 -76.46 -20.33
C LYS A 147 -45.52 -77.88 -20.18
N VAL A 148 -45.70 -78.58 -21.29
CA VAL A 148 -46.27 -79.94 -21.35
C VAL A 148 -45.20 -80.90 -21.87
N LEU A 149 -44.99 -82.01 -21.16
CA LEU A 149 -44.05 -83.06 -21.57
C LEU A 149 -44.52 -83.72 -22.88
N LYS A 150 -43.62 -83.85 -23.87
CA LYS A 150 -43.91 -84.62 -25.08
C LYS A 150 -44.08 -86.10 -24.74
N VAL A 151 -44.95 -86.81 -25.47
CA VAL A 151 -45.15 -88.24 -25.28
C VAL A 151 -43.80 -88.96 -25.42
N THR A 152 -43.32 -89.53 -24.32
CA THR A 152 -42.05 -90.26 -24.24
C THR A 152 -42.23 -91.54 -23.44
N LYS A 153 -41.57 -92.62 -23.87
CA LYS A 153 -41.48 -93.88 -23.11
C LYS A 153 -40.27 -93.92 -22.19
N ASN A 154 -39.40 -92.92 -22.27
CA ASN A 154 -38.18 -92.86 -21.49
C ASN A 154 -38.48 -92.27 -20.10
N ILE A 155 -38.48 -93.14 -19.09
CA ILE A 155 -38.70 -92.76 -17.68
C ILE A 155 -37.74 -91.64 -17.23
N ARG A 156 -36.52 -91.57 -17.79
CA ARG A 156 -35.54 -90.53 -17.44
C ARG A 156 -36.01 -89.13 -17.83
N ASP A 157 -36.65 -89.00 -18.98
CA ASP A 157 -37.11 -87.70 -19.47
C ASP A 157 -38.32 -87.22 -18.64
N ILE A 158 -39.15 -88.16 -18.16
CA ILE A 158 -40.22 -87.89 -17.18
C ILE A 158 -39.64 -87.38 -15.86
N TYR A 159 -38.67 -88.09 -15.28
CA TYR A 159 -38.02 -87.65 -14.05
C TYR A 159 -37.37 -86.28 -14.20
N GLN A 160 -36.65 -86.06 -15.28
CA GLN A 160 -35.96 -84.79 -15.54
C GLN A 160 -36.95 -83.62 -15.65
N PHE A 161 -38.10 -83.85 -16.26
CA PHE A 161 -39.16 -82.85 -16.39
C PHE A 161 -39.80 -82.49 -15.05
N ILE A 162 -40.07 -83.48 -14.19
CA ILE A 162 -40.60 -83.23 -12.85
C ILE A 162 -39.54 -82.56 -11.96
N GLU A 163 -38.29 -83.03 -12.02
CA GLU A 163 -37.18 -82.42 -11.28
C GLU A 163 -36.98 -80.95 -11.67
N GLU A 164 -37.09 -80.61 -12.96
CA GLU A 164 -37.03 -79.22 -13.42
C GLU A 164 -38.09 -78.36 -12.73
N ALA A 165 -39.35 -78.82 -12.72
CA ALA A 165 -40.45 -78.09 -12.09
C ALA A 165 -40.28 -77.97 -10.58
N GLN A 166 -39.84 -79.04 -9.90
CA GLN A 166 -39.64 -79.05 -8.45
C GLN A 166 -38.46 -78.18 -8.00
N ILE A 167 -37.34 -78.25 -8.71
CA ILE A 167 -36.16 -77.43 -8.40
C ILE A 167 -36.49 -75.96 -8.64
N CYS A 168 -37.06 -75.63 -9.80
CA CYS A 168 -37.42 -74.25 -10.14
C CYS A 168 -38.49 -73.69 -9.19
N GLY A 169 -39.50 -74.48 -8.82
CA GLY A 169 -40.57 -74.07 -7.91
C GLY A 169 -40.14 -73.87 -6.46
N GLN A 170 -39.07 -74.53 -6.01
CA GLN A 170 -38.49 -74.34 -4.68
C GLN A 170 -37.50 -73.16 -4.62
N LEU A 171 -37.12 -72.59 -5.78
CA LEU A 171 -36.21 -71.46 -5.86
C LEU A 171 -36.98 -70.13 -5.94
N GLU A 172 -37.38 -69.61 -4.79
CA GLU A 172 -38.13 -68.35 -4.68
C GLU A 172 -37.20 -67.14 -4.70
N HIS A 173 -36.87 -66.63 -5.89
CA HIS A 173 -36.01 -65.48 -6.07
C HIS A 173 -36.55 -64.53 -7.15
N PRO A 174 -36.44 -63.18 -7.00
CA PRO A 174 -36.94 -62.22 -8.00
C PRO A 174 -36.33 -62.38 -9.40
N ASN A 175 -35.16 -63.01 -9.50
CA ASN A 175 -34.46 -63.28 -10.76
C ASN A 175 -34.54 -64.75 -11.24
N ILE A 176 -35.43 -65.55 -10.66
CA ILE A 176 -35.74 -66.91 -11.10
C ILE A 176 -37.22 -66.96 -11.49
N VAL A 177 -37.55 -67.61 -12.60
CA VAL A 177 -38.94 -67.70 -13.05
C VAL A 177 -39.76 -68.54 -12.06
N PRO A 178 -40.85 -68.01 -11.48
CA PRO A 178 -41.65 -68.78 -10.53
C PRO A 178 -42.50 -69.83 -11.25
N VAL A 179 -42.42 -71.07 -10.77
CA VAL A 179 -43.35 -72.16 -11.10
C VAL A 179 -44.57 -72.05 -10.19
N HIS A 180 -45.77 -72.21 -10.75
CA HIS A 180 -47.03 -72.03 -10.05
C HIS A 180 -47.75 -73.34 -9.74
N ASP A 181 -47.62 -74.35 -10.59
CA ASP A 181 -48.32 -75.62 -10.44
C ASP A 181 -47.60 -76.74 -11.21
N LEU A 182 -47.74 -78.00 -10.78
CA LEU A 182 -47.24 -79.20 -11.43
C LEU A 182 -48.33 -80.28 -11.35
N GLY A 183 -48.75 -80.81 -12.49
CA GLY A 183 -49.86 -81.76 -12.55
C GLY A 183 -49.87 -82.61 -13.82
N ILE A 184 -51.01 -83.25 -14.04
CA ILE A 184 -51.28 -84.12 -15.19
C ILE A 184 -52.59 -83.65 -15.82
N ASN A 185 -52.62 -83.45 -17.14
CA ASN A 185 -53.83 -83.08 -17.86
C ASN A 185 -54.70 -84.32 -18.19
N ASP A 186 -55.91 -84.13 -18.72
CA ASP A 186 -56.85 -85.25 -18.95
C ASP A 186 -56.39 -86.19 -20.08
N LYS A 187 -55.37 -85.77 -20.84
CA LYS A 187 -54.66 -86.59 -21.83
C LYS A 187 -53.55 -87.44 -21.20
N GLY A 188 -53.40 -87.43 -19.87
CA GLY A 188 -52.37 -88.16 -19.14
C GLY A 188 -50.95 -87.59 -19.31
N GLN A 189 -50.82 -86.34 -19.76
CA GLN A 189 -49.52 -85.69 -19.98
C GLN A 189 -49.14 -84.85 -18.76
N ILE A 190 -47.90 -84.99 -18.31
CA ILE A 190 -47.34 -84.20 -17.21
C ILE A 190 -47.10 -82.77 -17.71
N PHE A 191 -47.56 -81.78 -16.95
CA PHE A 191 -47.36 -80.37 -17.23
C PHE A 191 -46.98 -79.61 -15.97
N PHE A 192 -46.34 -78.45 -16.14
CA PHE A 192 -46.23 -77.47 -15.07
C PHE A 192 -46.49 -76.07 -15.61
N THR A 193 -46.97 -75.18 -14.75
CA THR A 193 -47.28 -73.80 -15.07
C THR A 193 -46.26 -72.84 -14.47
N MET A 194 -45.96 -71.75 -15.16
CA MET A 194 -45.01 -70.74 -14.70
C MET A 194 -45.42 -69.34 -15.18
N LYS A 195 -44.77 -68.31 -14.65
CA LYS A 195 -45.01 -66.92 -15.09
C LYS A 195 -44.77 -66.77 -16.60
N LEU A 196 -45.71 -66.11 -17.29
CA LEU A 196 -45.48 -65.61 -18.65
C LEU A 196 -44.62 -64.34 -18.56
N VAL A 197 -43.39 -64.42 -19.09
CA VAL A 197 -42.48 -63.29 -19.15
C VAL A 197 -42.70 -62.55 -20.47
N LYS A 198 -43.08 -61.27 -20.39
CA LYS A 198 -43.25 -60.41 -21.57
C LYS A 198 -41.96 -59.65 -21.83
N GLY A 199 -41.24 -60.04 -22.87
CA GLY A 199 -39.95 -59.44 -23.21
C GLY A 199 -39.19 -60.27 -24.23
N LEU A 200 -37.88 -60.04 -24.29
CA LEU A 200 -36.97 -60.75 -25.18
C LEU A 200 -36.05 -61.65 -24.36
N THR A 201 -35.63 -62.75 -24.94
CA THR A 201 -34.49 -63.51 -24.44
C THR A 201 -33.22 -62.68 -24.58
N LEU A 202 -32.24 -62.92 -23.71
CA LEU A 202 -30.92 -62.32 -23.85
C LEU A 202 -30.27 -62.72 -25.18
N HIS A 203 -30.60 -63.90 -25.72
CA HIS A 203 -30.18 -64.31 -27.06
C HIS A 203 -30.67 -63.34 -28.14
N GLU A 204 -31.97 -63.06 -28.21
CA GLU A 204 -32.55 -62.14 -29.19
C GLU A 204 -32.01 -60.71 -29.02
N ILE A 205 -31.75 -60.27 -27.78
CA ILE A 205 -31.12 -58.97 -27.52
C ILE A 205 -29.71 -58.93 -28.13
N LEU A 206 -28.89 -59.95 -27.88
CA LEU A 206 -27.53 -60.02 -28.41
C LEU A 206 -27.51 -60.15 -29.93
N GLU A 207 -28.45 -60.88 -30.53
CA GLU A 207 -28.59 -60.99 -31.98
C GLU A 207 -28.93 -59.64 -32.62
N LYS A 208 -29.91 -58.92 -32.07
CA LYS A 208 -30.28 -57.57 -32.54
C LYS A 208 -29.17 -56.54 -32.33
N LEU A 209 -28.40 -56.66 -31.24
CA LEU A 209 -27.20 -55.83 -31.03
C LEU A 209 -26.14 -56.11 -32.10
N ALA A 210 -25.94 -57.37 -32.48
CA ALA A 210 -25.01 -57.78 -33.53
C ALA A 210 -25.46 -57.35 -34.93
N SER A 211 -26.76 -57.36 -35.21
CA SER A 211 -27.32 -56.90 -36.48
C SER A 211 -27.35 -55.37 -36.64
N GLY A 212 -27.01 -54.62 -35.60
CA GLY A 212 -26.93 -53.16 -35.67
C GLY A 212 -28.25 -52.42 -35.42
N ASP A 213 -29.24 -53.04 -34.77
CA ASP A 213 -30.54 -52.43 -34.49
C ASP A 213 -30.36 -51.17 -33.59
N PRO A 214 -30.69 -49.95 -34.08
CA PRO A 214 -30.43 -48.71 -33.35
C PRO A 214 -31.20 -48.60 -32.03
N GLU A 215 -32.44 -49.09 -31.97
CA GLU A 215 -33.30 -49.00 -30.78
C GLU A 215 -32.75 -49.90 -29.67
N ILE A 216 -32.32 -51.12 -30.05
CA ILE A 216 -31.70 -52.08 -29.14
C ILE A 216 -30.31 -51.62 -28.67
N GLN A 217 -29.50 -51.01 -29.54
CA GLN A 217 -28.20 -50.45 -29.16
C GLN A 217 -28.31 -49.30 -28.16
N GLN A 218 -29.31 -48.44 -28.31
CA GLN A 218 -29.58 -47.36 -27.36
C GLN A 218 -30.06 -47.92 -26.02
N LYS A 219 -30.96 -48.91 -26.04
CA LYS A 219 -31.55 -49.49 -24.83
C LYS A 219 -30.58 -50.37 -24.05
N TYR A 220 -29.73 -51.15 -24.71
CA TYR A 220 -28.85 -52.13 -24.08
C TYR A 220 -27.37 -51.77 -24.26
N SER A 221 -26.96 -50.69 -23.58
CA SER A 221 -25.55 -50.33 -23.44
C SER A 221 -24.76 -51.42 -22.68
N LEU A 222 -23.43 -51.39 -22.77
CA LEU A 222 -22.58 -52.35 -22.03
C LEU A 222 -22.89 -52.35 -20.52
N ASN A 223 -23.08 -51.19 -19.90
CA ASN A 223 -23.42 -51.12 -18.47
C ASN A 223 -24.75 -51.82 -18.17
N HIS A 224 -25.76 -51.61 -19.01
CA HIS A 224 -27.05 -52.28 -18.83
C HIS A 224 -26.95 -53.80 -19.01
N LEU A 225 -26.12 -54.27 -19.95
CA LEU A 225 -25.82 -55.70 -20.07
C LEU A 225 -25.11 -56.24 -18.80
N LEU A 226 -24.18 -55.49 -18.22
CA LEU A 226 -23.53 -55.88 -16.97
C LEU A 226 -24.52 -55.93 -15.79
N GLU A 227 -25.46 -54.99 -15.71
CA GLU A 227 -26.55 -55.00 -14.71
C GLU A 227 -27.47 -56.22 -14.90
N ILE A 228 -27.77 -56.61 -16.15
CA ILE A 228 -28.49 -57.85 -16.44
C ILE A 228 -27.70 -59.06 -15.93
N LEU A 229 -26.38 -59.11 -16.18
CA LEU A 229 -25.54 -60.20 -15.68
C LEU A 229 -25.41 -60.22 -14.16
N GLN A 230 -25.42 -59.06 -13.48
CA GLN A 230 -25.49 -59.01 -12.03
C GLN A 230 -26.77 -59.66 -11.50
N LYS A 231 -27.94 -59.34 -12.08
CA LYS A 231 -29.21 -60.00 -11.71
C LYS A 231 -29.20 -61.51 -11.97
N VAL A 232 -28.50 -61.96 -13.01
CA VAL A 232 -28.27 -63.39 -13.25
C VAL A 232 -27.33 -63.97 -12.18
N CYS A 233 -26.28 -63.24 -11.78
CA CYS A 233 -25.41 -63.65 -10.67
C CYS A 233 -26.21 -63.80 -9.38
N ASP A 234 -27.12 -62.87 -9.07
CA ASP A 234 -27.97 -62.94 -7.87
C ASP A 234 -28.81 -64.23 -7.86
N ALA A 235 -29.44 -64.58 -8.99
CA ALA A 235 -30.18 -65.83 -9.15
C ALA A 235 -29.30 -67.08 -8.96
N ILE A 236 -28.12 -67.11 -9.56
CA ILE A 236 -27.23 -68.28 -9.52
C ILE A 236 -26.57 -68.41 -8.13
N ASP A 237 -26.16 -67.31 -7.50
CA ASP A 237 -25.62 -67.33 -6.13
C ASP A 237 -26.69 -67.81 -5.14
N TYR A 238 -27.93 -67.33 -5.28
CA TYR A 238 -29.07 -67.81 -4.51
C TYR A 238 -29.26 -69.33 -4.67
N ALA A 239 -29.26 -69.84 -5.91
CA ALA A 239 -29.38 -71.28 -6.16
C ALA A 239 -28.20 -72.08 -5.59
N HIS A 240 -26.96 -71.57 -5.69
CA HIS A 240 -25.76 -72.20 -5.13
C HIS A 240 -25.82 -72.28 -3.60
N ASN A 241 -26.36 -71.27 -2.93
CA ASN A 241 -26.59 -71.28 -1.49
C ASN A 241 -27.63 -72.35 -1.09
N HIS A 242 -28.58 -72.67 -1.99
CA HIS A 242 -29.50 -73.80 -1.86
C HIS A 242 -28.97 -75.12 -2.43
N LYS A 243 -27.64 -75.21 -2.66
CA LYS A 243 -26.93 -76.39 -3.17
C LYS A 243 -27.38 -76.82 -4.57
N VAL A 244 -28.01 -75.96 -5.36
CA VAL A 244 -28.41 -76.25 -6.74
C VAL A 244 -27.44 -75.58 -7.71
N ILE A 245 -26.85 -76.35 -8.63
CA ILE A 245 -26.07 -75.82 -9.76
C ILE A 245 -26.88 -75.94 -11.06
N HIS A 246 -26.84 -74.92 -11.92
CA HIS A 246 -27.71 -74.82 -13.10
C HIS A 246 -27.19 -75.65 -14.28
N ARG A 247 -25.89 -75.61 -14.59
CA ARG A 247 -25.19 -76.39 -15.64
C ARG A 247 -25.58 -76.14 -17.10
N ASP A 248 -26.53 -75.24 -17.40
CA ASP A 248 -26.89 -74.88 -18.78
C ASP A 248 -27.20 -73.38 -18.90
N LEU A 249 -26.43 -72.55 -18.20
CA LEU A 249 -26.60 -71.12 -18.23
C LEU A 249 -26.14 -70.56 -19.59
N LYS A 250 -27.07 -69.96 -20.33
CA LYS A 250 -26.87 -69.41 -21.68
C LYS A 250 -27.88 -68.31 -22.00
N PRO A 251 -27.66 -67.47 -23.04
CA PRO A 251 -28.56 -66.36 -23.37
C PRO A 251 -30.00 -66.75 -23.66
N HIS A 252 -30.26 -67.97 -24.12
CA HIS A 252 -31.62 -68.47 -24.39
C HIS A 252 -32.41 -68.74 -23.09
N ASN A 253 -31.70 -68.99 -21.99
CA ASN A 253 -32.26 -69.34 -20.70
C ASN A 253 -32.36 -68.12 -19.78
N ILE A 254 -32.24 -66.90 -20.33
CA ILE A 254 -32.36 -65.65 -19.60
C ILE A 254 -33.36 -64.78 -20.36
N MET A 255 -34.44 -64.38 -19.71
CA MET A 255 -35.41 -63.43 -20.26
C MET A 255 -35.28 -62.07 -19.60
N VAL A 256 -35.38 -61.02 -20.43
CA VAL A 256 -35.39 -59.62 -20.00
C VAL A 256 -36.75 -59.04 -20.34
N GLY A 257 -37.54 -58.75 -19.31
CA GLY A 257 -38.88 -58.21 -19.46
C GLY A 257 -38.90 -56.72 -19.78
N GLU A 258 -40.05 -56.22 -20.23
CA GLU A 258 -40.24 -54.82 -20.67
C GLU A 258 -39.88 -53.78 -19.60
N PHE A 259 -40.09 -54.12 -18.33
CA PHE A 259 -39.85 -53.25 -17.17
C PHE A 259 -38.51 -53.51 -16.47
N GLY A 260 -37.56 -54.17 -17.15
CA GLY A 260 -36.21 -54.40 -16.61
C GLY A 260 -36.09 -55.57 -15.64
N GLU A 261 -37.12 -56.43 -15.55
CA GLU A 261 -37.01 -57.72 -14.88
C GLU A 261 -36.07 -58.65 -15.66
N VAL A 262 -35.25 -59.41 -14.95
CA VAL A 262 -34.33 -60.39 -15.53
C VAL A 262 -34.58 -61.72 -14.84
N LEU A 263 -34.96 -62.73 -15.61
CA LEU A 263 -35.38 -64.04 -15.10
C LEU A 263 -34.54 -65.15 -15.73
N VAL A 264 -33.89 -65.94 -14.88
CA VAL A 264 -33.23 -67.19 -15.26
C VAL A 264 -34.28 -68.29 -15.38
N MET A 265 -34.22 -69.01 -16.49
CA MET A 265 -35.19 -70.00 -16.95
C MET A 265 -34.51 -71.35 -17.18
N ASP A 266 -35.31 -72.42 -17.29
CA ASP A 266 -34.86 -73.76 -17.73
C ASP A 266 -33.78 -74.41 -16.84
N TRP A 267 -34.24 -74.96 -15.70
CA TRP A 267 -33.42 -75.71 -14.75
C TRP A 267 -33.28 -77.20 -15.12
N GLY A 268 -33.55 -77.57 -16.38
CA GLY A 268 -33.65 -78.97 -16.79
C GLY A 268 -32.37 -79.78 -16.66
N LEU A 269 -31.19 -79.14 -16.57
CA LEU A 269 -29.89 -79.81 -16.36
C LEU A 269 -29.31 -79.61 -14.95
N ALA A 270 -30.10 -79.03 -14.05
CA ALA A 270 -29.65 -78.70 -12.70
C ALA A 270 -29.22 -79.95 -11.90
N LYS A 271 -28.33 -79.74 -10.93
CA LYS A 271 -27.82 -80.79 -10.03
C LYS A 271 -27.83 -80.27 -8.59
N ILE A 272 -28.35 -81.08 -7.67
CA ILE A 272 -28.31 -80.82 -6.23
C ILE A 272 -26.99 -81.39 -5.67
N LEU A 273 -26.24 -80.59 -4.92
CA LEU A 273 -24.97 -80.96 -4.27
C LEU A 273 -25.23 -81.56 -2.87
N GLY A 274 -24.40 -82.52 -2.44
CA GLY A 274 -24.44 -83.06 -1.07
C GLY A 274 -25.22 -84.36 -0.85
N HIS A 275 -25.75 -85.00 -1.89
CA HIS A 275 -26.41 -86.31 -1.79
C HIS A 275 -25.51 -87.41 -2.38
N ALA A 276 -24.31 -87.57 -1.82
CA ALA A 276 -23.54 -88.79 -1.88
C ALA A 276 -23.35 -89.25 -0.43
N GLU A 277 -23.76 -90.49 -0.16
CA GLU A 277 -23.69 -91.20 1.11
C GLU A 277 -22.38 -90.92 1.87
N GLU A 278 -22.43 -90.16 2.96
CA GLU A 278 -21.57 -90.27 4.14
C GLU A 278 -22.06 -89.26 5.22
N ASP A 279 -22.35 -89.80 6.40
CA ASP A 279 -22.63 -89.15 7.69
C ASP A 279 -23.93 -88.33 7.83
N ALA A 280 -25.02 -89.06 8.12
CA ALA A 280 -26.19 -88.52 8.81
C ALA A 280 -25.83 -88.26 10.30
N GLU A 281 -25.19 -87.13 10.57
CA GLU A 281 -25.19 -86.49 11.88
C GLU A 281 -26.20 -85.33 11.89
N GLU A 282 -26.84 -85.14 13.04
CA GLU A 282 -27.98 -84.26 13.35
C GLU A 282 -28.13 -83.01 12.47
N ILE A 283 -29.20 -82.97 11.67
CA ILE A 283 -29.63 -81.78 10.94
C ILE A 283 -30.34 -80.84 11.92
N ASN A 284 -29.71 -79.72 12.25
CA ASN A 284 -30.38 -78.57 12.86
C ASN A 284 -31.48 -78.06 11.92
N GLU A 285 -32.66 -77.81 12.47
CA GLU A 285 -33.94 -77.46 11.82
C GLU A 285 -33.94 -76.04 11.19
N SER A 286 -32.85 -75.63 10.53
CA SER A 286 -32.69 -74.27 9.98
C SER A 286 -32.03 -74.18 8.60
N GLU A 287 -31.75 -75.30 7.92
CA GLU A 287 -31.37 -75.28 6.50
C GLU A 287 -32.49 -75.86 5.62
N VAL A 288 -33.11 -75.02 4.80
CA VAL A 288 -34.09 -75.40 3.78
C VAL A 288 -33.35 -76.13 2.65
N ALA A 289 -33.15 -77.44 2.79
CA ALA A 289 -32.57 -78.26 1.74
C ALA A 289 -33.61 -78.52 0.64
N ILE A 290 -33.31 -78.10 -0.61
CA ILE A 290 -34.13 -78.41 -1.78
C ILE A 290 -34.13 -79.93 -2.01
N THR A 291 -35.30 -80.55 -2.02
CA THR A 291 -35.46 -81.99 -2.23
C THR A 291 -36.13 -82.27 -3.59
N SER A 292 -35.68 -83.30 -4.29
CA SER A 292 -36.32 -83.80 -5.52
C SER A 292 -36.62 -85.30 -5.43
N ILE A 293 -37.39 -85.84 -6.37
CA ILE A 293 -37.83 -87.25 -6.41
C ILE A 293 -36.67 -88.29 -6.32
N LYS A 294 -35.41 -87.89 -6.50
CA LYS A 294 -34.24 -88.76 -6.28
C LYS A 294 -33.83 -88.97 -4.81
N SER A 295 -34.48 -88.34 -3.84
CA SER A 295 -34.09 -88.36 -2.42
C SER A 295 -34.25 -89.73 -1.70
N GLY A 296 -34.49 -90.85 -2.41
CA GLY A 296 -34.71 -92.16 -1.77
C GLY A 296 -34.42 -93.42 -2.59
N THR A 297 -33.84 -93.35 -3.80
CA THR A 297 -33.50 -94.56 -4.57
C THR A 297 -32.18 -94.41 -5.32
N THR A 298 -31.26 -95.34 -5.02
CA THR A 298 -29.96 -95.60 -5.64
C THR A 298 -29.78 -95.07 -7.07
N SER A 299 -28.72 -94.26 -7.24
CA SER A 299 -27.99 -93.91 -8.46
C SER A 299 -28.31 -94.72 -9.73
N LEU A 300 -29.33 -94.30 -10.49
CA LEU A 300 -29.57 -94.76 -11.87
C LEU A 300 -29.00 -93.79 -12.94
N MET A 301 -28.05 -92.91 -12.57
CA MET A 301 -27.49 -91.88 -13.45
C MET A 301 -26.00 -92.03 -13.81
N THR A 302 -25.40 -93.20 -13.61
CA THR A 302 -24.04 -93.51 -14.09
C THR A 302 -24.08 -94.51 -15.24
N ILE A 303 -24.48 -94.06 -16.43
CA ILE A 303 -24.01 -94.68 -17.69
C ILE A 303 -23.47 -93.57 -18.61
N GLN A 304 -22.15 -93.64 -18.77
CA GLN A 304 -21.23 -93.01 -19.72
C GLN A 304 -21.80 -92.10 -20.83
N GLY A 305 -21.22 -90.90 -20.97
CA GLY A 305 -20.70 -90.45 -22.26
C GLY A 305 -21.55 -89.56 -23.18
N ARG A 306 -22.78 -89.18 -22.84
CA ARG A 306 -23.53 -88.20 -23.67
C ARG A 306 -23.37 -86.78 -23.14
N ILE A 307 -22.65 -85.95 -23.90
CA ILE A 307 -22.57 -84.49 -23.72
C ILE A 307 -23.98 -83.91 -23.95
N ARG A 308 -24.58 -83.31 -22.92
CA ARG A 308 -25.91 -82.68 -22.96
C ARG A 308 -25.75 -81.18 -22.67
N GLY A 309 -26.37 -80.32 -23.50
CA GLY A 309 -26.32 -78.85 -23.41
C GLY A 309 -25.78 -78.20 -24.69
N THR A 310 -25.67 -76.87 -24.73
CA THR A 310 -25.15 -76.13 -25.89
C THR A 310 -23.61 -75.98 -25.79
N PRO A 311 -22.80 -76.61 -26.67
CA PRO A 311 -21.34 -76.74 -26.49
C PRO A 311 -20.57 -75.43 -26.25
N GLN A 312 -21.02 -74.32 -26.83
CA GLN A 312 -20.37 -73.01 -26.76
C GLN A 312 -20.37 -72.39 -25.36
N TYR A 313 -21.26 -72.85 -24.46
CA TYR A 313 -21.45 -72.31 -23.11
C TYR A 313 -20.97 -73.25 -22.00
N MET A 314 -20.53 -74.46 -22.38
CA MET A 314 -20.12 -75.50 -21.44
C MET A 314 -18.78 -75.17 -20.79
N ALA A 315 -18.69 -75.49 -19.49
CA ALA A 315 -17.39 -75.55 -18.84
C ALA A 315 -16.55 -76.76 -19.34
N PRO A 316 -15.21 -76.69 -19.29
CA PRO A 316 -14.32 -77.77 -19.73
C PRO A 316 -14.60 -79.14 -19.10
N GLU A 317 -15.00 -79.19 -17.83
CA GLU A 317 -15.41 -80.41 -17.15
C GLU A 317 -16.70 -81.02 -17.73
N GLN A 318 -17.66 -80.18 -18.14
CA GLN A 318 -18.89 -80.61 -18.81
C GLN A 318 -18.59 -81.10 -20.24
N ALA A 319 -17.77 -80.36 -20.98
CA ALA A 319 -17.36 -80.72 -22.33
C ALA A 319 -16.57 -82.06 -22.38
N LYS A 320 -15.87 -82.41 -21.28
CA LYS A 320 -15.19 -83.71 -21.11
C LYS A 320 -16.11 -84.83 -20.61
N GLY A 321 -17.38 -84.54 -20.32
CA GLY A 321 -18.33 -85.50 -19.75
C GLY A 321 -18.06 -85.87 -18.28
N LYS A 322 -17.23 -85.10 -17.57
CA LYS A 322 -16.85 -85.33 -16.15
C LYS A 322 -17.91 -84.73 -15.21
N ASN A 323 -19.13 -85.25 -15.29
CA ASN A 323 -20.29 -84.74 -14.53
C ASN A 323 -20.16 -84.87 -12.99
N ASN A 324 -19.26 -85.73 -12.52
CA ASN A 324 -18.90 -85.85 -11.11
C ASN A 324 -18.02 -84.69 -10.62
N GLU A 325 -17.27 -84.05 -11.51
CA GLU A 325 -16.37 -82.92 -11.21
C GLU A 325 -17.07 -81.55 -11.31
N THR A 326 -18.36 -81.49 -11.65
CA THR A 326 -19.11 -80.22 -11.75
C THR A 326 -19.54 -79.70 -10.37
N ASP A 327 -19.25 -78.44 -10.09
CA ASP A 327 -19.67 -77.71 -8.90
C ASP A 327 -20.11 -76.27 -9.23
N ALA A 328 -20.31 -75.41 -8.21
CA ALA A 328 -20.69 -74.00 -8.38
C ALA A 328 -19.82 -73.24 -9.40
N ARG A 329 -18.53 -73.59 -9.52
CA ARG A 329 -17.58 -72.94 -10.43
C ARG A 329 -17.79 -73.33 -11.89
N THR A 330 -18.60 -74.37 -12.15
CA THR A 330 -19.10 -74.69 -13.49
C THR A 330 -20.01 -73.57 -14.00
N ASP A 331 -20.94 -73.07 -13.19
CA ASP A 331 -21.81 -71.96 -13.60
C ASP A 331 -21.05 -70.63 -13.70
N ILE A 332 -20.03 -70.42 -12.85
CA ILE A 332 -19.12 -69.26 -12.96
C ILE A 332 -18.42 -69.22 -14.33
N TYR A 333 -18.06 -70.38 -14.88
CA TYR A 333 -17.49 -70.44 -16.23
C TYR A 333 -18.51 -69.94 -17.27
N SER A 334 -19.77 -70.40 -17.19
CA SER A 334 -20.83 -69.97 -18.09
C SER A 334 -21.17 -68.48 -17.93
N LEU A 335 -21.14 -67.93 -16.70
CA LEU A 335 -21.21 -66.49 -16.45
C LEU A 335 -20.05 -65.73 -17.12
N GLY A 336 -18.83 -66.30 -17.08
CA GLY A 336 -17.68 -65.78 -17.80
C GLY A 336 -17.87 -65.79 -19.33
N VAL A 337 -18.49 -66.83 -19.88
CA VAL A 337 -18.88 -66.90 -21.31
C VAL A 337 -19.88 -65.81 -21.66
N LEU A 338 -20.90 -65.58 -20.82
CA LEU A 338 -21.85 -64.48 -21.01
C LEU A 338 -21.17 -63.11 -20.99
N LEU A 339 -20.26 -62.88 -20.04
CA LEU A 339 -19.49 -61.64 -19.99
C LEU A 339 -18.62 -61.46 -21.25
N HIS A 340 -17.98 -62.53 -21.73
CA HIS A 340 -17.19 -62.51 -22.96
C HIS A 340 -18.07 -62.16 -24.17
N LEU A 341 -19.29 -62.70 -24.25
CA LEU A 341 -20.25 -62.36 -25.29
C LEU A 341 -20.60 -60.88 -25.31
N PHE A 342 -20.76 -60.25 -24.14
CA PHE A 342 -21.12 -58.83 -24.06
C PHE A 342 -20.00 -57.91 -24.56
N ILE A 343 -18.76 -58.23 -24.21
CA ILE A 343 -17.60 -57.41 -24.58
C ILE A 343 -17.10 -57.72 -26.00
N SER A 344 -17.35 -58.92 -26.51
CA SER A 344 -16.88 -59.36 -27.84
C SER A 344 -17.96 -59.29 -28.91
N LYS A 345 -19.24 -59.18 -28.54
CA LYS A 345 -20.41 -59.27 -29.44
C LYS A 345 -20.41 -60.53 -30.31
N GLY A 346 -19.85 -61.63 -29.79
CA GLY A 346 -19.69 -62.89 -30.51
C GLY A 346 -19.25 -64.01 -29.57
N ASN A 347 -19.44 -65.26 -30.00
CA ASN A 347 -19.17 -66.42 -29.15
C ASN A 347 -17.67 -66.58 -28.86
N PRO A 348 -17.28 -66.95 -27.63
CA PRO A 348 -15.87 -67.20 -27.30
C PRO A 348 -15.28 -68.41 -28.01
N PHE A 349 -16.12 -69.36 -28.41
CA PHE A 349 -15.71 -70.61 -29.07
C PHE A 349 -16.52 -70.81 -30.35
N GLU A 350 -15.80 -70.95 -31.46
CA GLU A 350 -16.34 -71.26 -32.79
C GLU A 350 -15.68 -72.53 -33.33
N GLY A 351 -16.32 -73.16 -34.30
CA GLY A 351 -15.85 -74.34 -35.00
C GLY A 351 -16.90 -74.83 -35.99
N ASP A 352 -16.46 -75.51 -37.04
CA ASP A 352 -17.34 -76.00 -38.11
C ASP A 352 -18.16 -77.21 -37.65
N THR A 353 -17.71 -77.88 -36.58
CA THR A 353 -18.40 -79.03 -35.97
C THR A 353 -18.51 -78.89 -34.46
N VAL A 354 -19.52 -79.56 -33.88
CA VAL A 354 -19.69 -79.66 -32.42
C VAL A 354 -18.43 -80.22 -31.73
N VAL A 355 -17.77 -81.19 -32.36
CA VAL A 355 -16.54 -81.80 -31.84
C VAL A 355 -15.40 -80.78 -31.77
N GLU A 356 -15.29 -79.92 -32.79
CA GLU A 356 -14.30 -78.85 -32.80
C GLU A 356 -14.56 -77.81 -31.71
N ILE A 357 -15.82 -77.39 -31.51
CA ILE A 357 -16.20 -76.46 -30.45
C ILE A 357 -15.84 -77.04 -29.07
N LEU A 358 -16.17 -78.31 -28.81
CA LEU A 358 -15.82 -78.99 -27.56
C LEU A 358 -14.30 -79.09 -27.37
N SER A 359 -13.55 -79.35 -28.43
CA SER A 359 -12.08 -79.33 -28.42
C SER A 359 -11.54 -77.95 -28.06
N ASN A 360 -12.10 -76.88 -28.64
CA ASN A 360 -11.71 -75.50 -28.36
C ASN A 360 -12.02 -75.09 -26.91
N VAL A 361 -13.18 -75.49 -26.39
CA VAL A 361 -13.56 -75.31 -24.97
C VAL A 361 -12.58 -76.01 -24.04
N THR A 362 -12.29 -77.29 -24.30
CA THR A 362 -11.43 -78.10 -23.41
C THR A 362 -9.96 -77.67 -23.43
N ARG A 363 -9.50 -77.06 -24.54
CA ARG A 363 -8.17 -76.46 -24.69
C ARG A 363 -8.10 -74.99 -24.26
N GLY A 364 -9.25 -74.37 -23.95
CA GLY A 364 -9.34 -72.94 -23.63
C GLY A 364 -8.92 -72.02 -24.77
N LYS A 365 -9.16 -72.41 -26.02
CA LYS A 365 -8.88 -71.59 -27.21
C LYS A 365 -10.00 -70.57 -27.41
N VAL A 366 -9.98 -69.53 -26.59
CA VAL A 366 -10.98 -68.44 -26.59
C VAL A 366 -10.65 -67.42 -27.69
N LYS A 367 -11.65 -67.00 -28.47
CA LYS A 367 -11.52 -65.90 -29.43
C LYS A 367 -11.20 -64.59 -28.68
N PRO A 368 -10.23 -63.78 -29.14
CA PRO A 368 -9.95 -62.51 -28.48
C PRO A 368 -11.19 -61.60 -28.49
N ALA A 369 -11.39 -60.85 -27.40
CA ALA A 369 -12.41 -59.82 -27.35
C ALA A 369 -12.06 -58.65 -28.28
N ASN A 370 -13.04 -57.81 -28.60
CA ASN A 370 -12.84 -56.62 -29.42
C ASN A 370 -11.77 -55.69 -28.82
N GLU A 371 -10.98 -55.01 -29.65
CA GLU A 371 -9.90 -54.13 -29.16
C GLU A 371 -10.42 -52.99 -28.27
N ASP A 372 -11.65 -52.53 -28.52
CA ASP A 372 -12.33 -51.48 -27.76
C ASP A 372 -12.92 -51.96 -26.42
N ALA A 373 -12.92 -53.28 -26.17
CA ALA A 373 -13.46 -53.83 -24.94
C ALA A 373 -12.63 -53.41 -23.71
N PRO A 374 -13.27 -53.06 -22.58
CA PRO A 374 -12.53 -52.70 -21.37
C PRO A 374 -11.62 -53.84 -20.89
N LYS A 375 -10.32 -53.55 -20.75
CA LYS A 375 -9.29 -54.54 -20.37
C LYS A 375 -9.59 -55.23 -19.04
N GLU A 376 -10.22 -54.52 -18.12
CA GLU A 376 -10.73 -55.02 -16.85
C GLU A 376 -11.72 -56.16 -17.05
N LEU A 377 -12.76 -55.96 -17.87
CA LEU A 377 -13.79 -56.98 -18.13
C LEU A 377 -13.22 -58.17 -18.92
N ILE A 378 -12.28 -57.94 -19.83
CA ILE A 378 -11.54 -59.02 -20.51
C ILE A 378 -10.82 -59.90 -19.48
N ALA A 379 -10.15 -59.29 -18.49
CA ALA A 379 -9.45 -60.02 -17.44
C ALA A 379 -10.43 -60.79 -16.54
N VAL A 380 -11.57 -60.19 -16.20
CA VAL A 380 -12.63 -60.83 -15.40
C VAL A 380 -13.20 -62.05 -16.12
N ALA A 381 -13.58 -61.90 -17.40
CA ALA A 381 -14.08 -62.98 -18.23
C ALA A 381 -13.05 -64.11 -18.36
N LYS A 382 -11.79 -63.77 -18.64
CA LYS A 382 -10.69 -64.73 -18.74
C LYS A 382 -10.47 -65.52 -17.45
N LYS A 383 -10.55 -64.87 -16.28
CA LYS A 383 -10.41 -65.54 -14.98
C LYS A 383 -11.58 -66.50 -14.73
N ALA A 384 -12.82 -66.05 -14.98
CA ALA A 384 -14.03 -66.90 -14.87
C ALA A 384 -13.98 -68.11 -15.82
N MET A 385 -13.47 -67.92 -17.04
CA MET A 385 -13.32 -68.95 -18.07
C MET A 385 -12.01 -69.77 -17.96
N SER A 386 -11.35 -69.79 -16.79
CA SER A 386 -10.13 -70.58 -16.61
C SER A 386 -10.40 -72.08 -16.80
N ILE A 387 -9.53 -72.80 -17.52
CA ILE A 387 -9.67 -74.24 -17.74
C ILE A 387 -9.71 -75.01 -16.42
N GLU A 388 -8.80 -74.67 -15.51
CA GLU A 388 -8.76 -75.23 -14.16
C GLU A 388 -9.81 -74.54 -13.28
N GLN A 389 -10.73 -75.33 -12.71
CA GLN A 389 -11.80 -74.83 -11.85
C GLN A 389 -11.26 -74.06 -10.63
N SER A 390 -10.13 -74.47 -10.06
CA SER A 390 -9.49 -73.80 -8.91
C SER A 390 -8.94 -72.40 -9.21
N LYS A 391 -8.72 -72.05 -10.48
CA LYS A 391 -8.26 -70.72 -10.92
C LYS A 391 -9.41 -69.75 -11.19
N ARG A 392 -10.66 -70.24 -11.20
CA ARG A 392 -11.88 -69.41 -11.31
C ARG A 392 -12.16 -68.70 -9.99
N TYR A 393 -13.19 -67.86 -9.97
CA TYR A 393 -13.69 -67.26 -8.73
C TYR A 393 -14.19 -68.34 -7.77
N LYS A 394 -14.05 -68.08 -6.47
CA LYS A 394 -14.41 -69.04 -5.42
C LYS A 394 -15.92 -69.33 -5.41
N ASN A 395 -16.73 -68.31 -5.66
CA ASN A 395 -18.19 -68.33 -5.69
C ASN A 395 -18.70 -67.24 -6.65
N VAL A 396 -20.03 -67.21 -6.87
CA VAL A 396 -20.67 -66.26 -7.79
C VAL A 396 -20.62 -64.84 -7.24
N ALA A 397 -20.82 -64.65 -5.93
CA ALA A 397 -20.61 -63.36 -5.28
C ALA A 397 -19.27 -62.71 -5.64
N ALA A 398 -18.15 -63.43 -5.55
CA ALA A 398 -16.83 -62.90 -5.89
C ALA A 398 -16.66 -62.55 -7.39
N PHE A 399 -17.45 -63.16 -8.28
CA PHE A 399 -17.50 -62.76 -9.69
C PHE A 399 -18.39 -61.50 -9.87
N SER A 400 -19.53 -61.45 -9.20
CA SER A 400 -20.45 -60.30 -9.20
C SER A 400 -19.77 -59.03 -8.68
N ASP A 401 -18.98 -59.14 -7.60
CA ASP A 401 -18.19 -58.05 -7.03
C ASP A 401 -17.25 -57.41 -8.07
N GLU A 402 -16.69 -58.19 -9.01
CA GLU A 402 -15.81 -57.65 -10.05
C GLU A 402 -16.59 -56.81 -11.08
N LEU A 403 -17.82 -57.23 -11.40
CA LEU A 403 -18.71 -56.46 -12.27
C LEU A 403 -19.12 -55.16 -11.57
N GLU A 404 -19.49 -55.24 -10.30
CA GLU A 404 -19.85 -54.07 -9.49
C GLU A 404 -18.69 -53.08 -9.35
N ASN A 405 -17.49 -53.61 -9.07
CA ASN A 405 -16.27 -52.81 -9.02
C ASN A 405 -16.04 -52.10 -10.35
N PHE A 406 -16.21 -52.77 -11.49
CA PHE A 406 -16.06 -52.14 -12.79
C PHE A 406 -17.12 -51.05 -13.05
N ILE A 407 -18.41 -51.35 -12.81
CA ILE A 407 -19.53 -50.41 -13.02
C ILE A 407 -19.32 -49.12 -12.21
N HIS A 408 -18.89 -49.25 -10.95
CA HIS A 408 -18.64 -48.11 -10.07
C HIS A 408 -17.22 -47.50 -10.20
N GLY A 409 -16.42 -47.97 -11.17
CA GLY A 409 -15.11 -47.42 -11.49
C GLY A 409 -14.01 -47.72 -10.47
N TYR A 410 -14.14 -48.79 -9.69
CA TYR A 410 -13.11 -49.37 -8.85
C TYR A 410 -12.16 -50.28 -9.65
N SER A 411 -11.10 -50.74 -8.98
CA SER A 411 -10.16 -51.72 -9.54
C SER A 411 -10.74 -53.13 -9.41
N VAL A 412 -10.61 -53.92 -10.47
CA VAL A 412 -11.00 -55.34 -10.49
C VAL A 412 -9.82 -56.21 -10.02
N SER A 413 -10.04 -57.27 -9.24
CA SER A 413 -8.93 -58.12 -8.77
C SER A 413 -8.28 -58.90 -9.91
N ALA A 414 -9.01 -59.15 -11.00
CA ALA A 414 -8.51 -59.88 -12.16
C ALA A 414 -7.40 -59.14 -12.92
N LYS A 415 -7.30 -57.81 -12.78
CA LYS A 415 -6.27 -56.97 -13.39
C LYS A 415 -5.72 -56.01 -12.34
N ARG A 416 -4.44 -56.17 -11.98
CA ARG A 416 -3.76 -55.22 -11.09
C ARG A 416 -3.62 -53.87 -11.80
N ASP A 417 -4.32 -52.87 -11.29
CA ASP A 417 -4.12 -51.48 -11.72
C ASP A 417 -2.76 -50.96 -11.23
N THR A 418 -2.13 -50.13 -12.05
CA THR A 418 -0.96 -49.36 -11.63
C THR A 418 -1.36 -48.27 -10.63
N PRO A 419 -0.44 -47.76 -9.78
CA PRO A 419 -0.74 -46.66 -8.87
C PRO A 419 -1.35 -45.42 -9.56
N ILE A 420 -0.93 -45.15 -10.80
CA ILE A 420 -1.45 -44.04 -11.61
C ILE A 420 -2.89 -44.31 -12.06
N GLU A 421 -3.19 -45.52 -12.53
CA GLU A 421 -4.56 -45.90 -12.92
C GLU A 421 -5.51 -45.87 -11.72
N ALA A 422 -5.07 -46.37 -10.56
CA ALA A 422 -5.82 -46.30 -9.31
C ALA A 422 -6.08 -44.84 -8.88
N ALA A 423 -5.07 -43.96 -8.97
CA ALA A 423 -5.24 -42.53 -8.70
C ALA A 423 -6.21 -41.85 -9.67
N LYS A 424 -6.14 -42.18 -10.98
CA LYS A 424 -7.10 -41.66 -11.98
C LYS A 424 -8.53 -42.09 -11.68
N LYS A 425 -8.75 -43.36 -11.34
CA LYS A 425 -10.06 -43.89 -10.95
C LYS A 425 -10.57 -43.20 -9.68
N PHE A 426 -9.70 -43.00 -8.68
CA PHE A 426 -10.03 -42.28 -7.45
C PHE A 426 -10.44 -40.83 -7.71
N ILE A 427 -9.70 -40.09 -8.55
CA ILE A 427 -10.02 -38.70 -8.94
C ILE A 427 -11.35 -38.65 -9.71
N LYS A 428 -11.57 -39.58 -10.65
CA LYS A 428 -12.79 -39.64 -11.46
C LYS A 428 -14.03 -39.87 -10.59
N ARG A 429 -13.94 -40.70 -9.55
CA ARG A 429 -15.02 -40.97 -8.59
C ARG A 429 -15.22 -39.83 -7.59
N ASN A 430 -14.12 -39.20 -7.15
CA ASN A 430 -14.13 -38.20 -6.08
C ASN A 430 -13.78 -36.79 -6.59
N LYS A 431 -14.42 -36.33 -7.67
CA LYS A 431 -14.12 -35.02 -8.29
C LYS A 431 -14.17 -33.87 -7.29
N GLY A 432 -15.15 -33.87 -6.37
CA GLY A 432 -15.26 -32.85 -5.32
C GLY A 432 -14.06 -32.82 -4.36
N LEU A 433 -13.63 -33.99 -3.86
CA LEU A 433 -12.45 -34.09 -2.99
C LEU A 433 -11.16 -33.69 -3.73
N ALA A 434 -10.99 -34.13 -4.97
CA ALA A 434 -9.83 -33.77 -5.79
C ALA A 434 -9.75 -32.25 -6.01
N LEU A 435 -10.88 -31.60 -6.31
CA LEU A 435 -10.96 -30.14 -6.43
C LEU A 435 -10.66 -29.44 -5.10
N SER A 436 -11.14 -29.95 -3.96
CA SER A 436 -10.84 -29.35 -2.65
C SER A 436 -9.35 -29.46 -2.29
N VAL A 437 -8.71 -30.59 -2.57
CA VAL A 437 -7.27 -30.77 -2.33
C VAL A 437 -6.45 -29.82 -3.21
N LEU A 438 -6.82 -29.69 -4.49
CA LEU A 438 -6.18 -28.71 -5.39
C LEU A 438 -6.38 -27.27 -4.91
N ALA A 439 -7.57 -26.91 -4.41
CA ALA A 439 -7.84 -25.58 -3.87
C ALA A 439 -7.01 -25.28 -2.62
N VAL A 440 -6.91 -26.24 -1.69
CA VAL A 440 -6.08 -26.13 -0.49
C VAL A 440 -4.61 -26.01 -0.85
N ALA A 441 -4.10 -26.86 -1.74
CA ALA A 441 -2.71 -26.79 -2.21
C ALA A 441 -2.41 -25.44 -2.89
N SER A 442 -3.31 -24.96 -3.74
CA SER A 442 -3.17 -23.65 -4.40
C SER A 442 -3.22 -22.50 -3.39
N SER A 443 -4.10 -22.58 -2.39
CA SER A 443 -4.19 -21.60 -1.30
C SER A 443 -2.91 -21.57 -0.46
N LEU A 444 -2.33 -22.73 -0.15
CA LEU A 444 -1.05 -22.83 0.55
C LEU A 444 0.09 -22.22 -0.27
N ILE A 445 0.17 -22.54 -1.58
CA ILE A 445 1.18 -21.97 -2.47
C ILE A 445 1.02 -20.44 -2.56
N LEU A 446 -0.20 -19.95 -2.76
CA LEU A 446 -0.50 -18.51 -2.77
C LEU A 446 -0.15 -17.86 -1.43
N GLY A 447 -0.39 -18.55 -0.31
CA GLY A 447 0.00 -18.11 1.02
C GLY A 447 1.52 -17.98 1.18
N VAL A 448 2.29 -18.95 0.69
CA VAL A 448 3.77 -18.90 0.69
C VAL A 448 4.28 -17.76 -0.21
N VAL A 449 3.70 -17.59 -1.40
CA VAL A 449 4.06 -16.49 -2.31
C VAL A 449 3.73 -15.13 -1.69
N PHE A 450 2.53 -14.98 -1.11
CA PHE A 450 2.10 -13.75 -0.47
C PHE A 450 2.95 -13.40 0.76
N THR A 451 3.24 -14.38 1.62
CA THR A 451 4.11 -14.17 2.80
C THR A 451 5.54 -13.81 2.39
N SER A 452 6.10 -14.46 1.36
CA SER A 452 7.41 -14.12 0.80
C SER A 452 7.43 -12.69 0.22
N PHE A 453 6.40 -12.30 -0.54
CA PHE A 453 6.26 -10.94 -1.06
C PHE A 453 6.16 -9.89 0.06
N MET A 454 5.35 -10.16 1.09
CA MET A 454 5.22 -9.28 2.25
C MET A 454 6.53 -9.18 3.04
N TYR A 455 7.27 -10.28 3.18
CA TYR A 455 8.59 -10.29 3.79
C TYR A 455 9.59 -9.41 3.03
N LEU A 456 9.69 -9.57 1.70
CA LEU A 456 10.56 -8.74 0.86
C LEU A 456 10.18 -7.26 0.93
N LYS A 457 8.89 -6.94 0.94
CA LYS A 457 8.39 -5.57 1.11
C LYS A 457 8.74 -5.01 2.50
N ALA A 458 8.63 -5.81 3.55
CA ALA A 458 8.98 -5.40 4.91
C ALA A 458 10.49 -5.15 5.07
N VAL A 459 11.34 -6.00 4.47
CA VAL A 459 12.80 -5.80 4.45
C VAL A 459 13.15 -4.48 3.75
N LYS A 460 12.58 -4.24 2.55
CA LYS A 460 12.82 -2.98 1.81
C LYS A 460 12.33 -1.75 2.58
N ASN A 461 11.15 -1.82 3.19
CA ASN A 461 10.62 -0.73 4.02
C ASN A 461 11.48 -0.48 5.26
N LYS A 462 12.07 -1.53 5.84
CA LYS A 462 13.00 -1.39 6.96
C LYS A 462 14.29 -0.69 6.54
N GLU A 463 14.88 -1.07 5.41
CA GLU A 463 16.05 -0.38 4.85
C GLU A 463 15.77 1.10 4.57
N GLU A 464 14.62 1.41 3.98
CA GLU A 464 14.18 2.79 3.72
C GLU A 464 13.93 3.56 5.03
N SER A 465 13.31 2.92 6.03
CA SER A 465 13.10 3.50 7.36
C SER A 465 14.42 3.78 8.09
N ASP A 466 15.39 2.86 8.01
CA ASP A 466 16.70 3.02 8.64
C ASP A 466 17.48 4.17 7.96
N LEU A 467 17.41 4.26 6.62
CA LEU A 467 17.99 5.38 5.86
C LEU A 467 17.31 6.72 6.22
N ASN A 468 15.99 6.73 6.31
CA ASN A 468 15.21 7.90 6.70
C ASN A 468 15.50 8.31 8.15
N TYR A 469 15.68 7.34 9.06
CA TYR A 469 16.05 7.59 10.44
C TYR A 469 17.45 8.22 10.55
N VAL A 470 18.45 7.68 9.84
CA VAL A 470 19.80 8.25 9.80
C VAL A 470 19.77 9.67 9.20
N THR A 471 18.98 9.87 8.15
CA THR A 471 18.81 11.19 7.51
C THR A 471 18.12 12.17 8.44
N ALA A 472 17.07 11.75 9.15
CA ALA A 472 16.38 12.55 10.15
C ALA A 472 17.29 12.88 11.34
N GLN A 473 18.13 11.96 11.82
CA GLN A 473 19.12 12.25 12.84
C GLN A 473 20.15 13.29 12.37
N LYS A 474 20.64 13.20 11.12
CA LYS A 474 21.52 14.21 10.54
C LYS A 474 20.84 15.57 10.45
N HIS A 475 19.59 15.62 9.98
CA HIS A 475 18.80 16.86 9.95
C HIS A 475 18.54 17.41 11.34
N LEU A 476 18.25 16.57 12.33
CA LEU A 476 18.04 17.00 13.71
C LEU A 476 19.33 17.56 14.31
N LYS A 477 20.48 16.90 14.09
CA LYS A 477 21.78 17.40 14.55
C LYS A 477 22.11 18.74 13.89
N PHE A 478 21.96 18.83 12.57
CA PHE A 478 22.15 20.07 11.83
C PHE A 478 21.16 21.17 12.25
N SER A 479 19.90 20.82 12.54
CA SER A 479 18.89 21.75 13.04
C SER A 479 19.24 22.26 14.43
N LYS A 480 19.75 21.40 15.33
CA LYS A 480 20.21 21.81 16.67
C LYS A 480 21.44 22.71 16.60
N GLU A 481 22.41 22.37 15.74
CA GLU A 481 23.58 23.23 15.49
C GLU A 481 23.15 24.58 14.92
N ASN A 482 22.21 24.61 13.97
CA ASN A 482 21.66 25.85 13.43
C ASN A 482 20.82 26.62 14.44
N GLU A 483 20.09 25.94 15.33
CA GLU A 483 19.35 26.59 16.41
C GLU A 483 20.30 27.23 17.42
N GLU A 484 21.41 26.58 17.77
CA GLU A 484 22.46 27.17 18.60
C GLU A 484 23.14 28.36 17.92
N ILE A 485 23.44 28.26 16.63
CA ILE A 485 23.98 29.38 15.84
C ILE A 485 22.97 30.53 15.80
N ALA A 486 21.72 30.26 15.45
CA ALA A 486 20.66 31.26 15.40
C ALA A 486 20.39 31.89 16.77
N LEU A 487 20.51 31.13 17.88
CA LEU A 487 20.38 31.66 19.23
C LEU A 487 21.57 32.56 19.60
N ARG A 488 22.80 32.17 19.21
CA ARG A 488 23.99 33.03 19.38
C ARG A 488 23.88 34.29 18.54
N GLU A 489 23.48 34.19 17.28
CA GLU A 489 23.26 35.32 16.39
C GLU A 489 22.12 36.21 16.88
N LYS A 490 21.01 35.64 17.35
CA LYS A 490 19.91 36.39 17.97
C LYS A 490 20.38 37.11 19.23
N LYS A 491 21.19 36.48 20.08
CA LYS A 491 21.75 37.11 21.28
C LYS A 491 22.73 38.22 20.93
N ILE A 492 23.57 38.03 19.92
CA ILE A 492 24.47 39.05 19.37
C ILE A 492 23.64 40.20 18.77
N ALA A 493 22.59 39.90 18.01
CA ALA A 493 21.71 40.88 17.39
C ALA A 493 20.87 41.63 18.42
N GLN A 494 20.40 40.99 19.49
CA GLN A 494 19.71 41.63 20.61
C GLN A 494 20.66 42.54 21.39
N LEU A 495 21.87 42.10 21.69
CA LEU A 495 22.89 42.95 22.31
C LEU A 495 23.31 44.10 21.39
N ALA A 496 23.37 43.87 20.08
CA ALA A 496 23.65 44.90 19.08
C ALA A 496 22.47 45.87 18.94
N LEU A 497 21.24 45.39 19.01
CA LEU A 497 20.02 46.20 18.94
C LEU A 497 19.88 47.04 20.20
N GLU A 498 20.08 46.47 21.39
CA GLU A 498 20.07 47.20 22.66
C GLU A 498 21.17 48.27 22.67
N LYS A 499 22.39 47.92 22.25
CA LYS A 499 23.47 48.91 22.07
C LYS A 499 23.11 49.97 21.02
N PHE A 500 22.46 49.58 19.94
CA PHE A 500 22.05 50.49 18.87
C PHE A 500 20.91 51.40 19.31
N GLU A 501 19.94 50.92 20.10
CA GLU A 501 18.84 51.72 20.63
C GLU A 501 19.35 52.71 21.66
N VAL A 502 20.21 52.27 22.58
CA VAL A 502 20.89 53.17 23.53
C VAL A 502 21.73 54.22 22.79
N GLU A 503 22.47 53.81 21.75
CA GLU A 503 23.28 54.73 20.95
C GLU A 503 22.42 55.66 20.07
N ARG A 504 21.30 55.19 19.52
CA ARG A 504 20.35 55.99 18.74
C ARG A 504 19.71 57.05 19.63
N ASP A 505 19.24 56.67 20.80
CA ASP A 505 18.58 57.56 21.74
C ASP A 505 19.59 58.58 22.30
N ARG A 506 20.84 58.15 22.53
CA ARG A 506 21.97 59.05 22.82
C ARG A 506 22.24 60.03 21.68
N ARG A 507 22.30 59.57 20.43
CA ARG A 507 22.51 60.43 19.25
C ARG A 507 21.36 61.39 19.00
N LEU A 508 20.10 60.97 19.22
CA LEU A 508 18.94 61.85 19.12
C LEU A 508 18.95 62.90 20.24
N ALA A 509 19.30 62.52 21.47
CA ALA A 509 19.49 63.45 22.56
C ALA A 509 20.63 64.44 22.29
N ASP A 510 21.75 63.97 21.74
CA ASP A 510 22.90 64.82 21.39
C ASP A 510 22.58 65.76 20.21
N ARG A 511 21.87 65.29 19.17
CA ARG A 511 21.36 66.17 18.10
C ARG A 511 20.44 67.24 18.67
N LYS A 512 19.49 66.88 19.53
CA LYS A 512 18.59 67.85 20.17
C LYS A 512 19.36 68.88 20.99
N LYS A 513 20.41 68.48 21.72
CA LYS A 513 21.32 69.40 22.43
C LYS A 513 22.09 70.33 21.48
N SER A 514 22.38 69.91 20.25
CA SER A 514 23.07 70.72 19.24
C SER A 514 22.15 71.68 18.47
N ALA A 515 20.83 71.48 18.46
CA ALA A 515 19.87 72.32 17.72
C ALA A 515 20.00 73.83 18.05
N PRO A 516 20.16 74.26 19.33
CA PRO A 516 20.37 75.67 19.66
C PRO A 516 21.66 76.27 19.08
N GLN A 517 22.72 75.47 18.86
CA GLN A 517 23.97 75.95 18.28
C GLN A 517 23.81 76.31 16.80
N PHE A 518 23.05 75.51 16.05
CA PHE A 518 22.72 75.82 14.66
C PHE A 518 21.82 77.05 14.57
N LEU A 519 20.89 77.22 15.50
CA LEU A 519 20.08 78.44 15.59
C LEU A 519 20.94 79.68 15.89
N ALA A 520 21.85 79.59 16.87
CA ALA A 520 22.78 80.68 17.19
C ALA A 520 23.69 81.03 15.99
N LYS A 521 24.16 80.02 15.27
CA LYS A 521 24.95 80.20 14.05
C LYS A 521 24.14 80.87 12.94
N ALA A 522 22.87 80.50 12.79
CA ALA A 522 21.98 81.18 11.85
C ALA A 522 21.82 82.66 12.19
N GLN A 523 21.55 83.01 13.45
CA GLN A 523 21.44 84.41 13.88
C GLN A 523 22.74 85.20 13.59
N ALA A 524 23.90 84.61 13.87
CA ALA A 524 25.19 85.24 13.56
C ALA A 524 25.44 85.43 12.05
N LEU A 525 24.80 84.62 11.19
CA LEU A 525 24.83 84.78 9.73
C LEU A 525 23.87 85.88 9.26
N VAL A 526 22.72 86.03 9.94
CA VAL A 526 21.79 87.16 9.71
C VAL A 526 22.49 88.49 9.94
N ASP A 527 23.23 88.62 11.03
CA ASP A 527 24.00 89.84 11.35
C ASP A 527 25.08 90.17 10.29
N LYS A 528 25.51 89.15 9.53
CA LYS A 528 26.48 89.27 8.43
C LYS A 528 25.82 89.39 7.05
N ASN A 529 24.48 89.44 7.00
CA ASN A 529 23.66 89.47 5.78
C ASN A 529 23.79 88.22 4.87
N TYR A 530 24.16 87.07 5.42
CA TYR A 530 24.22 85.77 4.69
C TYR A 530 22.92 84.99 4.88
N ILE A 531 21.87 85.38 4.15
CA ILE A 531 20.50 84.91 4.39
C ILE A 531 20.27 83.44 3.99
N GLU A 532 20.82 82.98 2.87
CA GLU A 532 20.64 81.58 2.43
C GLU A 532 21.33 80.60 3.38
N GLU A 533 22.55 80.94 3.81
CA GLU A 533 23.28 80.15 4.78
C GLU A 533 22.59 80.18 6.15
N ALA A 534 22.02 81.31 6.55
CA ALA A 534 21.22 81.39 7.77
C ALA A 534 20.01 80.43 7.68
N ILE A 535 19.25 80.46 6.57
CA ILE A 535 18.13 79.55 6.30
C ILE A 535 18.56 78.08 6.41
N LYS A 536 19.71 77.71 5.83
CA LYS A 536 20.21 76.33 5.90
C LYS A 536 20.48 75.89 7.34
N ASN A 537 21.08 76.75 8.15
CA ASN A 537 21.35 76.45 9.56
C ASN A 537 20.07 76.39 10.38
N VAL A 538 19.07 77.25 10.10
CA VAL A 538 17.75 77.16 10.75
C VAL A 538 17.03 75.86 10.40
N ASN A 539 17.06 75.43 9.13
CA ASN A 539 16.49 74.14 8.73
C ASN A 539 17.16 72.98 9.48
N THR A 540 18.50 73.01 9.60
CA THR A 540 19.25 71.99 10.36
C THR A 540 18.85 71.99 11.84
N ALA A 541 18.63 73.17 12.43
CA ALA A 541 18.15 73.28 13.81
C ALA A 541 16.76 72.65 13.98
N LEU A 542 15.84 72.86 13.04
CA LEU A 542 14.49 72.29 13.05
C LEU A 542 14.46 70.78 12.73
N GLU A 543 15.43 70.26 11.99
CA GLU A 543 15.63 68.82 11.83
C GLU A 543 16.07 68.15 13.13
N TYR A 544 16.91 68.84 13.92
CA TYR A 544 17.46 68.31 15.17
C TYR A 544 16.49 68.47 16.34
N ASP A 545 15.71 69.55 16.35
CA ASP A 545 14.58 69.75 17.26
C ASP A 545 13.44 70.50 16.56
N SER A 546 12.46 69.74 16.07
CA SER A 546 11.31 70.29 15.37
C SER A 546 10.39 71.13 16.26
N LYS A 547 10.55 71.07 17.58
CA LYS A 547 9.79 71.86 18.56
C LYS A 547 10.49 73.16 18.95
N LEU A 548 11.67 73.44 18.40
CA LEU A 548 12.43 74.66 18.68
C LEU A 548 11.76 75.90 18.07
N TYR A 549 10.88 76.51 18.84
CA TYR A 549 10.01 77.59 18.36
C TYR A 549 10.77 78.85 17.89
N ASN A 550 11.90 79.18 18.52
CA ASN A 550 12.73 80.32 18.08
C ASN A 550 13.30 80.12 16.67
N ALA A 551 13.59 78.87 16.29
CA ALA A 551 14.03 78.56 14.94
C ALA A 551 12.88 78.73 13.91
N LEU A 552 11.64 78.41 14.29
CA LEU A 552 10.47 78.67 13.44
C LEU A 552 10.26 80.16 13.20
N LEU A 553 10.39 80.99 14.23
CA LEU A 553 10.27 82.45 14.10
C LEU A 553 11.36 83.03 13.19
N LEU A 554 12.63 82.68 13.44
CA LEU A 554 13.74 83.18 12.62
C LEU A 554 13.62 82.70 11.17
N LYS A 555 13.18 81.45 10.95
CA LYS A 555 12.88 80.94 9.60
C LYS A 555 11.87 81.84 8.90
N SER A 556 10.77 82.17 9.57
CA SER A 556 9.73 83.03 9.01
C SER A 556 10.24 84.43 8.67
N GLN A 557 11.00 85.06 9.56
CA GLN A 557 11.57 86.39 9.32
C GLN A 557 12.54 86.40 8.13
N LEU A 558 13.36 85.36 7.98
CA LEU A 558 14.28 85.22 6.84
C LEU A 558 13.55 84.99 5.51
N GLU A 559 12.50 84.17 5.52
CA GLU A 559 11.67 83.95 4.33
C GLU A 559 10.87 85.21 3.96
N ILE A 560 10.46 86.04 4.92
CA ILE A 560 9.89 87.38 4.66
C ILE A 560 10.89 88.26 3.92
N CYS A 561 12.16 88.32 4.35
CA CYS A 561 13.20 89.06 3.63
C CYS A 561 13.47 88.51 2.22
N LYS A 562 13.19 87.23 1.97
CA LYS A 562 13.23 86.61 0.63
C LYS A 562 11.93 86.77 -0.16
N LYS A 563 10.91 87.45 0.39
CA LYS A 563 9.55 87.57 -0.17
C LYS A 563 8.85 86.21 -0.38
N ASN A 564 9.26 85.19 0.36
CA ASN A 564 8.67 83.85 0.32
C ASN A 564 7.60 83.69 1.41
N TYR A 565 6.50 84.42 1.23
CA TYR A 565 5.45 84.54 2.24
C TYR A 565 4.72 83.22 2.52
N THR A 566 4.63 82.31 1.54
CA THR A 566 4.00 81.00 1.75
C THR A 566 4.75 80.17 2.80
N VAL A 567 6.08 80.12 2.74
CA VAL A 567 6.89 79.39 3.72
C VAL A 567 6.90 80.12 5.08
N ALA A 568 6.91 81.47 5.06
CA ALA A 568 6.82 82.26 6.27
C ALA A 568 5.51 82.00 7.05
N ILE A 569 4.35 81.97 6.34
CA ILE A 569 3.02 81.70 6.90
C ILE A 569 3.00 80.35 7.61
N VAL A 570 3.45 79.27 6.96
CA VAL A 570 3.44 77.92 7.53
C VAL A 570 4.25 77.85 8.83
N ASN A 571 5.43 78.49 8.85
CA ASN A 571 6.29 78.47 10.03
C ASN A 571 5.75 79.38 11.15
N LEU A 572 5.11 80.52 10.82
CA LEU A 572 4.45 81.39 11.80
C LEU A 572 3.25 80.71 12.45
N GLU A 573 2.45 79.96 11.68
CA GLU A 573 1.32 79.18 12.24
C GLU A 573 1.81 78.11 13.23
N LYS A 574 2.92 77.43 12.93
CA LYS A 574 3.57 76.49 13.87
C LYS A 574 4.13 77.20 15.10
N TYR A 575 4.77 78.35 14.91
CA TYR A 575 5.31 79.18 15.99
C TYR A 575 4.21 79.63 16.97
N ILE A 576 3.09 80.16 16.46
CA ILE A 576 1.98 80.65 17.29
C ILE A 576 1.30 79.51 18.06
N LYS A 577 1.20 78.31 17.47
CA LYS A 577 0.63 77.12 18.12
C LYS A 577 1.56 76.50 19.17
N SER A 578 2.83 76.90 19.22
CA SER A 578 3.78 76.32 20.18
C SER A 578 3.41 76.70 21.63
N PRO A 579 3.33 75.72 22.56
CA PRO A 579 3.02 75.99 23.96
C PRO A 579 4.13 76.77 24.67
N SER A 580 5.36 76.73 24.15
CA SER A 580 6.54 77.37 24.74
C SER A 580 6.70 78.87 24.42
N VAL A 581 5.81 79.46 23.61
CA VAL A 581 5.86 80.88 23.22
C VAL A 581 4.95 81.71 24.12
N GLY A 582 5.45 82.83 24.65
CA GLY A 582 4.72 83.79 25.48
C GLY A 582 3.62 84.56 24.75
N HIS A 583 2.74 85.23 25.50
CA HIS A 583 1.56 85.89 24.94
C HIS A 583 1.93 87.09 24.05
N ILE A 584 2.93 87.89 24.44
CA ILE A 584 3.37 89.09 23.71
C ILE A 584 4.05 88.68 22.40
N GLU A 585 4.90 87.67 22.44
CA GLU A 585 5.61 87.15 21.28
C GLU A 585 4.66 86.47 20.28
N LYS A 586 3.60 85.80 20.77
CA LYS A 586 2.48 85.32 19.93
C LYS A 586 1.77 86.47 19.23
N THR A 587 1.52 87.59 19.91
CA THR A 587 0.90 88.78 19.29
C THR A 587 1.77 89.30 18.15
N ASN A 588 3.08 89.44 18.37
CA ASN A 588 4.03 89.86 17.33
C ASN A 588 4.09 88.88 16.15
N GLY A 589 4.07 87.56 16.42
CA GLY A 589 4.00 86.53 15.39
C GLY A 589 2.69 86.56 14.60
N LYS A 590 1.55 86.86 15.25
CA LYS A 590 0.24 87.03 14.59
C LYS A 590 0.22 88.24 13.67
N ILE A 591 0.82 89.37 14.08
CA ILE A 591 0.94 90.57 13.24
C ILE A 591 1.74 90.24 11.97
N LEU A 592 2.89 89.56 12.10
CA LEU A 592 3.67 89.11 10.93
C LEU A 592 2.89 88.13 10.05
N LEU A 593 2.08 87.24 10.62
CA LEU A 593 1.26 86.27 9.89
C LEU A 593 0.17 86.95 9.07
N GLU A 594 -0.57 87.89 9.67
CA GLU A 594 -1.60 88.67 8.98
C GLU A 594 -1.01 89.49 7.83
N LEU A 595 0.13 90.14 8.05
CA LEU A 595 0.84 90.89 7.01
C LEU A 595 1.26 89.97 5.84
N CYS A 596 1.84 88.80 6.14
CA CYS A 596 2.19 87.83 5.09
C CYS A 596 0.97 87.33 4.31
N LYS A 597 -0.16 87.08 4.98
CA LYS A 597 -1.42 86.63 4.35
C LYS A 597 -2.01 87.72 3.45
N LYS A 598 -2.04 88.97 3.93
CA LYS A 598 -2.49 90.13 3.14
C LYS A 598 -1.67 90.30 1.87
N ILE A 599 -0.34 90.26 1.97
CA ILE A 599 0.56 90.42 0.82
C ILE A 599 0.42 89.29 -0.20
N LYS A 600 0.22 88.05 0.27
CA LYS A 600 0.02 86.89 -0.61
C LYS A 600 -1.29 86.97 -1.41
N ASN A 601 -2.33 87.60 -0.86
CA ASN A 601 -3.64 87.68 -1.51
C ASN A 601 -3.78 88.89 -2.45
N ASP A 602 -3.15 90.04 -2.13
CA ASP A 602 -3.42 91.31 -2.83
C ASP A 602 -2.34 91.75 -3.85
N ASN A 603 -1.25 90.98 -4.05
CA ASN A 603 -0.15 91.29 -4.99
C ASN A 603 0.46 92.71 -4.88
N ALA A 604 0.32 93.38 -3.75
CA ALA A 604 0.86 94.71 -3.48
C ALA A 604 2.36 94.67 -3.14
N THR A 605 3.19 95.56 -3.70
CA THR A 605 4.66 95.35 -3.74
C THR A 605 5.57 96.49 -3.27
N LEU A 606 5.06 97.68 -2.87
CA LEU A 606 5.95 98.78 -2.42
C LEU A 606 5.69 99.36 -1.01
N GLU A 607 4.46 99.62 -0.58
CA GLU A 607 4.21 100.30 0.72
C GLU A 607 4.49 99.40 1.95
N GLN A 608 4.33 98.08 1.79
CA GLN A 608 4.36 97.10 2.90
C GLN A 608 5.78 96.68 3.34
N SER A 609 6.84 97.06 2.61
CA SER A 609 8.23 96.86 3.07
C SER A 609 8.53 97.66 4.34
N SER A 610 7.88 98.82 4.49
CA SER A 610 8.03 99.69 5.65
C SER A 610 7.41 99.11 6.93
N GLU A 611 6.31 98.35 6.82
CA GLU A 611 5.65 97.70 7.97
C GLU A 611 6.50 96.56 8.54
N PHE A 612 7.04 95.69 7.68
CA PHE A 612 7.97 94.65 8.12
C PHE A 612 9.26 95.23 8.70
N GLN A 613 9.80 96.28 8.07
CA GLN A 613 10.95 97.00 8.56
C GLN A 613 10.71 97.56 9.97
N ASN A 614 9.56 98.19 10.21
CA ASN A 614 9.19 98.72 11.53
C ASN A 614 9.04 97.62 12.57
N ILE A 615 8.40 96.50 12.22
CA ILE A 615 8.26 95.35 13.13
C ILE A 615 9.63 94.78 13.49
N PHE A 616 10.52 94.58 12.51
CA PHE A 616 11.87 94.08 12.76
C PHE A 616 12.71 95.07 13.56
N TYR A 617 12.53 96.37 13.34
CA TYR A 617 13.15 97.41 14.16
C TYR A 617 12.70 97.34 15.63
N HIS A 618 11.39 97.18 15.89
CA HIS A 618 10.86 97.03 17.25
C HIS A 618 11.17 95.68 17.91
N GLN A 619 11.42 94.64 17.11
CA GLN A 619 11.91 93.33 17.58
C GLN A 619 13.43 93.28 17.75
N GLU A 620 14.10 94.44 17.65
CA GLU A 620 15.56 94.58 17.74
C GLU A 620 16.34 93.77 16.68
N GLN A 621 15.65 93.32 15.62
CA GLN A 621 16.23 92.64 14.45
C GLN A 621 16.77 93.67 13.45
N PHE A 622 17.71 94.52 13.90
CA PHE A 622 18.21 95.64 13.11
C PHE A 622 18.83 95.22 11.78
N ALA A 623 19.52 94.07 11.71
CA ALA A 623 20.09 93.56 10.47
C ALA A 623 19.03 93.23 9.40
N LEU A 624 17.89 92.67 9.82
CA LEU A 624 16.76 92.39 8.93
C LEU A 624 16.00 93.69 8.57
N ALA A 625 15.87 94.61 9.53
CA ALA A 625 15.27 95.93 9.28
C ALA A 625 16.09 96.76 8.28
N ILE A 626 17.43 96.76 8.38
CA ILE A 626 18.35 97.40 7.43
C ILE A 626 18.15 96.84 6.02
N LYS A 627 17.95 95.52 5.88
CA LYS A 627 17.74 94.88 4.58
C LYS A 627 16.41 95.29 3.91
N LEU A 628 15.41 95.63 4.70
CA LEU A 628 14.09 96.07 4.22
C LEU A 628 13.95 97.59 4.08
N ALA A 629 15.01 98.35 4.40
CA ALA A 629 14.99 99.81 4.35
C ALA A 629 14.84 100.34 2.91
N SER A 630 13.81 101.15 2.69
CA SER A 630 13.44 101.67 1.37
C SER A 630 14.16 102.94 0.94
N ASN A 631 14.73 103.71 1.87
CA ASN A 631 15.45 104.97 1.56
C ASN A 631 16.55 105.29 2.59
N SER A 632 17.38 106.30 2.27
CA SER A 632 18.52 106.70 3.09
C SER A 632 18.13 107.32 4.45
N LYS A 633 16.93 107.91 4.56
CA LYS A 633 16.42 108.50 5.82
C LYS A 633 16.04 107.39 6.81
N ASP A 634 15.37 106.35 6.34
CA ASP A 634 14.97 105.22 7.18
C ASP A 634 16.18 104.41 7.65
N LEU A 635 17.16 104.23 6.75
CA LEU A 635 18.43 103.59 7.09
C LEU A 635 19.17 104.35 8.21
N LEU A 636 19.24 105.69 8.12
CA LEU A 636 19.86 106.52 9.16
C LEU A 636 19.08 106.48 10.49
N ASN A 637 17.75 106.38 10.45
CA ASN A 637 16.92 106.21 11.64
C ASN A 637 17.18 104.86 12.31
N ILE A 638 17.31 103.77 11.53
CA ILE A 638 17.66 102.45 12.06
C ILE A 638 19.04 102.48 12.73
N TYR A 639 20.05 103.10 12.11
CA TYR A 639 21.38 103.25 12.73
C TYR A 639 21.31 104.04 14.05
N LYS A 640 20.55 105.16 14.08
CA LYS A 640 20.36 105.93 15.32
C LYS A 640 19.63 105.12 16.38
N GLY A 641 18.66 104.29 16.00
CA GLY A 641 17.94 103.39 16.89
C GLY A 641 18.85 102.34 17.53
N GLN A 642 19.66 101.66 16.72
CA GLN A 642 20.66 100.69 17.18
C GLN A 642 21.65 101.31 18.18
N ILE A 643 22.12 102.53 17.90
CA ILE A 643 23.00 103.28 18.81
C ILE A 643 22.25 103.70 20.08
N ASN A 644 21.03 104.22 19.97
CA ASN A 644 20.23 104.64 21.12
C ASN A 644 19.90 103.48 22.06
N LEU A 645 19.53 102.31 21.53
CA LEU A 645 19.19 101.15 22.34
C LEU A 645 20.32 100.80 23.32
N ASN A 646 21.58 100.97 22.89
CA ASN A 646 22.75 100.54 23.63
C ASN A 646 23.51 101.69 24.34
N TYR A 647 23.42 102.92 23.83
CA TYR A 647 24.24 104.05 24.32
C TYR A 647 23.48 105.29 24.76
N LYS A 648 22.14 105.30 24.73
CA LYS A 648 21.32 106.44 25.19
C LYS A 648 21.71 106.95 26.59
N PRO A 649 22.02 106.11 27.61
CA PRO A 649 22.39 106.58 28.95
C PRO A 649 23.72 107.37 29.02
N TYR A 650 24.66 107.12 28.11
CA TYR A 650 26.03 107.68 28.19
C TYR A 650 26.17 109.05 27.50
N GLY A 651 25.13 109.46 26.75
CA GLY A 651 25.16 110.61 25.87
C GLY A 651 26.03 110.36 24.64
N TRP A 652 25.55 110.76 23.47
CA TRP A 652 26.29 110.64 22.22
C TRP A 652 25.78 111.64 21.19
N SER A 653 26.63 111.98 20.21
CA SER A 653 26.28 112.84 19.09
C SER A 653 26.57 112.12 17.77
N PHE A 654 25.62 112.23 16.84
CA PHE A 654 25.72 111.75 15.46
C PHE A 654 25.80 112.93 14.52
N ARG A 655 26.83 112.98 13.68
CA ARG A 655 26.89 113.95 12.58
C ARG A 655 27.07 113.17 11.27
N HIS A 656 26.17 113.43 10.32
CA HIS A 656 26.26 112.91 8.96
C HIS A 656 26.45 114.07 7.98
N VAL A 657 27.49 113.99 7.17
CA VAL A 657 27.71 114.90 6.04
C VAL A 657 27.39 114.13 4.76
N LYS A 658 26.43 114.63 3.98
CA LYS A 658 25.94 113.94 2.78
C LYS A 658 27.03 113.77 1.72
N GLU A 659 27.82 114.81 1.45
CA GLU A 659 29.00 114.72 0.59
C GLU A 659 30.05 113.80 1.21
N GLY A 660 30.42 112.74 0.48
CA GLY A 660 31.37 111.72 0.94
C GLY A 660 30.82 110.73 1.95
N ASN A 661 29.53 110.81 2.32
CA ASN A 661 28.85 109.93 3.27
C ASN A 661 29.61 109.77 4.60
N LEU A 662 30.06 110.89 5.16
CA LEU A 662 30.90 110.90 6.35
C LEU A 662 30.03 110.81 7.61
N ILE A 663 30.21 109.74 8.38
CA ILE A 663 29.52 109.55 9.67
C ILE A 663 30.53 109.77 10.80
N THR A 664 30.24 110.75 11.65
CA THR A 664 31.02 111.04 12.86
C THR A 664 30.19 110.71 14.10
N ILE A 665 30.79 109.91 15.00
CA ILE A 665 30.21 109.60 16.30
C ILE A 665 31.15 110.05 17.41
N LYS A 666 30.58 110.78 18.37
CA LYS A 666 31.28 111.25 19.57
C LYS A 666 30.42 110.98 20.79
N PHE A 667 31.01 110.38 21.82
CA PHE A 667 30.30 110.10 23.08
C PHE A 667 30.31 111.31 24.03
N GLY A 668 29.38 111.35 24.98
CA GLY A 668 29.12 112.45 25.90
C GLY A 668 30.10 112.51 27.08
N SER A 669 29.65 112.94 28.26
CA SER A 669 30.47 113.10 29.47
C SER A 669 30.65 111.82 30.30
N ARG A 670 29.81 110.78 30.13
CA ARG A 670 29.86 109.51 30.89
C ARG A 670 30.63 108.38 30.18
N ARG A 671 31.70 108.71 29.44
CA ARG A 671 32.39 107.75 28.55
C ARG A 671 33.02 106.56 29.26
N LYS A 672 33.43 106.70 30.53
CA LYS A 672 34.10 105.63 31.31
C LYS A 672 33.24 104.37 31.49
N GLU A 673 31.92 104.48 31.42
CA GLU A 673 31.01 103.32 31.57
C GLU A 673 30.87 102.49 30.28
N ILE A 674 31.34 103.01 29.14
CA ILE A 674 31.31 102.30 27.86
C ILE A 674 32.46 101.29 27.82
N THR A 675 32.12 100.00 27.78
CA THR A 675 33.08 98.86 27.81
C THR A 675 33.17 98.08 26.51
N THR A 676 32.15 98.15 25.64
CA THR A 676 32.15 97.56 24.29
C THR A 676 31.65 98.57 23.26
N ILE A 677 32.09 98.37 22.02
CA ILE A 677 31.62 99.09 20.84
C ILE A 677 30.86 98.20 19.85
N ASP A 678 30.60 96.94 20.21
CA ASP A 678 29.88 95.97 19.34
C ASP A 678 28.54 96.49 18.81
N PRO A 679 27.72 97.21 19.59
CA PRO A 679 26.51 97.82 19.06
C PRO A 679 26.70 98.84 17.92
N LEU A 680 27.92 99.31 17.64
CA LEU A 680 28.21 100.14 16.47
C LEU A 680 28.45 99.33 15.19
N LYS A 681 28.55 98.00 15.29
CA LYS A 681 28.86 97.11 14.19
C LYS A 681 27.80 97.22 13.08
N GLY A 682 28.27 97.26 11.83
CA GLY A 682 27.42 97.42 10.65
C GLY A 682 27.12 98.88 10.29
N ILE A 683 27.45 99.84 11.15
CA ILE A 683 27.30 101.27 10.84
C ILE A 683 28.58 101.75 10.13
N PRO A 684 28.50 102.38 8.94
CA PRO A 684 29.67 102.80 8.18
C PRO A 684 30.30 104.09 8.75
N ILE A 685 30.89 103.99 9.95
CA ILE A 685 31.45 105.13 10.69
C ILE A 685 32.82 105.54 10.12
N THR A 686 32.99 106.84 9.87
CA THR A 686 34.23 107.42 9.34
C THR A 686 35.10 108.05 10.42
N ASN A 687 34.50 108.75 11.38
CA ASN A 687 35.23 109.41 12.47
C ASN A 687 34.66 108.98 13.82
N LEU A 688 35.50 108.46 14.70
CA LEU A 688 35.05 107.89 15.97
C LEU A 688 35.88 108.41 17.15
N TYR A 689 35.19 109.01 18.11
CA TYR A 689 35.77 109.57 19.33
C TYR A 689 35.39 108.74 20.56
N LEU A 690 36.31 107.89 20.98
CA LEU A 690 36.21 106.94 22.10
C LEU A 690 37.18 107.27 23.24
N GLY A 691 37.85 108.42 23.21
CA GLY A 691 38.73 108.84 24.29
C GLY A 691 38.03 108.82 25.65
N THR A 692 38.74 108.37 26.69
CA THR A 692 38.29 108.19 28.10
C THR A 692 37.26 107.08 28.35
N THR A 693 37.00 106.20 27.37
CA THR A 693 36.14 105.01 27.55
C THR A 693 36.88 103.83 28.21
N SER A 694 36.14 102.82 28.69
CA SER A 694 36.72 101.59 29.27
C SER A 694 36.85 100.45 28.25
N VAL A 695 36.72 100.75 26.96
CA VAL A 695 36.80 99.77 25.87
C VAL A 695 38.22 99.19 25.78
N LYS A 696 38.30 97.87 25.71
CA LYS A 696 39.57 97.12 25.61
C LYS A 696 39.72 96.40 24.27
N ASP A 697 38.60 95.99 23.68
CA ASP A 697 38.56 95.32 22.38
C ASP A 697 37.94 96.23 21.32
N PHE A 698 38.64 96.37 20.20
CA PHE A 698 38.25 97.19 19.06
C PHE A 698 38.03 96.35 17.79
N THR A 699 37.92 95.03 17.90
CA THR A 699 37.67 94.12 16.77
C THR A 699 36.38 94.48 16.02
N ALA A 700 35.38 95.05 16.69
CA ALA A 700 34.15 95.53 16.07
C ALA A 700 34.38 96.60 14.99
N LEU A 701 35.50 97.34 15.02
CA LEU A 701 35.88 98.33 14.01
C LEU A 701 36.37 97.71 12.69
N LYS A 702 36.50 96.39 12.64
CA LYS A 702 36.90 95.67 11.43
C LYS A 702 35.95 96.02 10.28
N ASN A 703 36.53 96.48 9.18
CA ASN A 703 35.85 96.93 7.96
C ASN A 703 35.07 98.25 8.07
N PHE A 704 35.17 98.99 9.17
CA PHE A 704 34.63 100.35 9.18
C PHE A 704 35.43 101.20 8.20
N PRO A 705 34.80 102.12 7.45
CA PRO A 705 35.50 103.07 6.58
C PRO A 705 36.16 104.19 7.42
N LEU A 706 36.86 103.79 8.49
CA LEU A 706 37.34 104.67 9.55
C LEU A 706 38.59 105.42 9.11
N VAL A 707 38.56 106.75 9.21
CA VAL A 707 39.67 107.66 8.86
C VAL A 707 40.30 108.26 10.11
N PHE A 708 39.48 108.57 11.12
CA PHE A 708 39.91 109.14 12.40
C PHE A 708 39.45 108.26 13.57
N LEU A 709 40.38 107.93 14.46
CA LEU A 709 40.10 107.21 15.71
C LEU A 709 40.81 107.87 16.89
N ASP A 710 40.02 108.31 17.86
CA ASP A 710 40.51 108.71 19.17
C ASP A 710 40.14 107.65 20.21
N ILE A 711 41.16 106.96 20.75
CA ILE A 711 41.07 105.97 21.83
C ILE A 711 42.02 106.32 22.97
N SER A 712 42.30 107.61 23.13
CA SER A 712 43.12 108.12 24.23
C SER A 712 42.53 107.79 25.60
N SER A 713 43.39 107.54 26.58
CA SER A 713 43.00 107.25 27.97
C SER A 713 41.99 106.09 28.12
N THR A 714 42.04 105.14 27.18
CA THR A 714 41.25 103.90 27.26
C THR A 714 42.03 102.79 27.96
N SER A 715 41.35 101.69 28.29
CA SER A 715 41.96 100.52 28.94
C SER A 715 42.70 99.57 27.98
N ILE A 716 42.94 100.00 26.73
CA ILE A 716 43.63 99.20 25.72
C ILE A 716 45.10 98.93 26.12
N LYS A 717 45.53 97.70 25.88
CA LYS A 717 46.92 97.24 26.09
C LYS A 717 47.56 96.67 24.83
N ASP A 718 46.75 96.18 23.90
CA ASP A 718 47.20 95.61 22.63
C ASP A 718 46.41 96.21 21.47
N LEU A 719 47.15 96.65 20.45
CA LEU A 719 46.61 97.26 19.24
C LEU A 719 46.27 96.24 18.13
N SER A 720 46.39 94.93 18.40
CA SER A 720 46.09 93.87 17.43
C SER A 720 44.68 93.93 16.84
N SER A 721 43.70 94.38 17.63
CA SER A 721 42.33 94.60 17.20
C SER A 721 42.18 95.65 16.08
N LEU A 722 43.16 96.56 15.91
CA LEU A 722 43.17 97.59 14.87
C LEU A 722 43.81 97.14 13.55
N ARG A 723 44.41 95.94 13.46
CA ARG A 723 45.13 95.49 12.25
C ARG A 723 44.34 95.58 10.94
N ASN A 724 43.02 95.54 11.01
CA ASN A 724 42.13 95.54 9.85
C ASN A 724 41.45 96.89 9.58
N THR A 725 41.81 97.98 10.27
CA THR A 725 41.29 99.33 10.00
C THR A 725 42.09 100.01 8.88
N LYS A 726 41.97 99.48 7.66
CA LYS A 726 42.86 99.80 6.52
C LYS A 726 42.83 101.26 6.06
N ASN A 727 41.80 102.02 6.39
CA ASN A 727 41.64 103.42 5.97
C ASN A 727 42.07 104.43 7.06
N LEU A 728 42.57 103.95 8.19
CA LEU A 728 42.84 104.76 9.37
C LEU A 728 44.09 105.63 9.15
N LYS A 729 43.89 106.95 9.08
CA LYS A 729 44.95 107.95 8.87
C LYS A 729 45.40 108.61 10.16
N THR A 730 44.49 108.81 11.10
CA THR A 730 44.77 109.49 12.37
C THR A 730 44.40 108.58 13.53
N LEU A 731 45.38 108.27 14.37
CA LEU A 731 45.20 107.44 15.55
C LEU A 731 45.72 108.15 16.80
N ASN A 732 44.83 108.40 17.75
CA ASN A 732 45.20 108.87 19.08
C ASN A 732 45.08 107.72 20.11
N VAL A 733 46.21 107.24 20.62
CA VAL A 733 46.28 106.22 21.70
C VAL A 733 46.97 106.78 22.95
N SER A 734 47.02 108.10 23.11
CA SER A 734 47.71 108.72 24.24
C SER A 734 47.18 108.28 25.60
N ASN A 735 48.04 108.24 26.61
CA ASN A 735 47.74 107.86 27.99
C ASN A 735 47.08 106.46 28.11
N THR A 736 47.51 105.52 27.25
CA THR A 736 47.10 104.12 27.33
C THR A 736 48.25 103.23 27.81
N ASN A 737 47.95 101.99 28.17
CA ASN A 737 48.93 101.03 28.70
C ASN A 737 49.49 100.09 27.63
N ILE A 738 49.56 100.54 26.37
CA ILE A 738 50.10 99.74 25.28
C ILE A 738 51.61 99.52 25.45
N THR A 739 52.06 98.30 25.14
CA THR A 739 53.49 97.93 25.25
C THR A 739 54.17 97.71 23.91
N SER A 740 53.40 97.72 22.81
CA SER A 740 53.89 97.43 21.47
C SER A 740 53.12 98.22 20.42
N ILE A 741 53.85 98.79 19.46
CA ILE A 741 53.28 99.41 18.25
C ILE A 741 53.26 98.46 17.05
N LYS A 742 53.95 97.31 17.12
CA LYS A 742 54.03 96.32 16.04
C LYS A 742 52.70 96.04 15.33
N PRO A 743 51.54 95.94 16.01
CA PRO A 743 50.30 95.65 15.32
C PRO A 743 49.82 96.71 14.32
N ILE A 744 50.25 97.97 14.45
CA ILE A 744 49.76 99.09 13.64
C ILE A 744 50.77 99.57 12.59
N ILE A 745 51.96 98.97 12.51
CA ILE A 745 53.04 99.47 11.64
C ILE A 745 52.71 99.40 10.14
N HIS A 746 51.81 98.49 9.75
CA HIS A 746 51.36 98.32 8.37
C HIS A 746 50.19 99.23 7.99
N LEU A 747 49.57 99.91 8.96
CA LEU A 747 48.42 100.78 8.71
C LEU A 747 48.90 102.10 8.06
N PRO A 748 48.07 102.75 7.22
CA PRO A 748 48.42 104.02 6.60
C PRO A 748 48.24 105.20 7.56
N ILE A 749 48.74 105.06 8.79
CA ILE A 749 48.69 106.09 9.81
C ILE A 749 49.66 107.21 9.41
N GLU A 750 49.10 108.37 9.13
CA GLU A 750 49.83 109.60 8.85
C GLU A 750 50.18 110.31 10.16
N LEU A 751 49.34 110.16 11.18
CA LEU A 751 49.46 110.83 12.45
C LEU A 751 49.18 109.89 13.62
N LEU A 752 50.19 109.73 14.48
CA LEU A 752 50.14 108.82 15.63
C LEU A 752 50.39 109.57 16.95
N ASN A 753 49.42 109.53 17.88
CA ASN A 753 49.63 109.97 19.25
C ASN A 753 49.95 108.79 20.16
N ILE A 754 51.18 108.70 20.66
CA ILE A 754 51.54 107.74 21.71
C ILE A 754 52.07 108.43 22.96
N PHE A 755 51.73 109.72 23.16
CA PHE A 755 52.06 110.45 24.38
C PHE A 755 51.54 109.70 25.63
N GLY A 756 52.34 109.63 26.70
CA GLY A 756 51.98 108.94 27.94
C GLY A 756 52.03 107.40 27.88
N CYS A 757 52.40 106.80 26.75
CA CYS A 757 52.54 105.35 26.60
C CYS A 757 53.98 104.88 26.92
N GLU A 758 54.40 105.00 28.17
CA GLU A 758 55.81 104.81 28.58
C GLU A 758 56.31 103.36 28.46
N LYS A 759 55.41 102.38 28.36
CA LYS A 759 55.76 100.95 28.39
C LYS A 759 56.03 100.35 27.02
N ILE A 760 56.05 101.16 25.96
CA ILE A 760 56.29 100.68 24.60
C ILE A 760 57.76 100.25 24.44
N LYS A 761 57.99 98.96 24.18
CA LYS A 761 59.35 98.39 24.09
C LYS A 761 59.91 98.37 22.67
N ASP A 762 59.06 98.47 21.66
CA ASP A 762 59.40 98.21 20.26
C ASP A 762 59.36 99.47 19.37
N LEU A 763 59.65 100.64 19.94
CA LEU A 763 59.67 101.90 19.19
C LEU A 763 60.64 101.91 18.01
N TYR A 764 61.62 101.00 17.99
CA TYR A 764 62.49 100.81 16.83
C TYR A 764 61.73 100.41 15.55
N LEU A 765 60.49 99.92 15.68
CA LEU A 765 59.61 99.59 14.55
C LEU A 765 58.95 100.81 13.91
N LEU A 766 59.04 102.01 14.49
CA LEU A 766 58.51 103.23 13.89
C LEU A 766 59.10 103.51 12.49
N LYS A 767 60.34 103.07 12.22
CA LYS A 767 60.97 103.15 10.89
C LYS A 767 60.23 102.38 9.80
N GLU A 768 59.39 101.42 10.18
CA GLU A 768 58.62 100.58 9.25
C GLU A 768 57.29 101.23 8.87
N MET A 769 56.87 102.29 9.57
CA MET A 769 55.64 103.04 9.27
C MET A 769 55.84 103.99 8.09
N LYS A 770 55.58 103.50 6.88
CA LYS A 770 55.85 104.21 5.61
C LYS A 770 55.10 105.53 5.42
N ASN A 771 53.96 105.72 6.09
CA ASN A 771 53.11 106.91 5.92
C ASN A 771 53.22 107.90 7.08
N LEU A 772 53.98 107.58 8.12
CA LEU A 772 54.02 108.37 9.34
C LEU A 772 54.68 109.73 9.06
N LYS A 773 53.89 110.80 9.19
CA LYS A 773 54.31 112.20 9.01
C LYS A 773 54.48 112.89 10.35
N GLU A 774 53.62 112.57 11.31
CA GLU A 774 53.57 113.26 12.60
C GLU A 774 53.43 112.27 13.75
N ILE A 775 54.24 112.44 14.79
CA ILE A 775 54.20 111.61 15.99
C ILE A 775 54.35 112.44 17.26
N CYS A 776 53.62 112.09 18.32
CA CYS A 776 54.00 112.47 19.68
C CYS A 776 54.38 111.26 20.50
N LEU A 777 55.48 111.43 21.24
CA LEU A 777 56.18 110.40 21.97
C LEU A 777 56.08 110.63 23.48
N PRO A 778 56.22 109.57 24.30
CA PRO A 778 56.42 109.70 25.73
C PRO A 778 57.75 110.39 26.07
N GLU A 779 57.75 111.21 27.13
CA GLU A 779 58.90 112.03 27.53
C GLU A 779 60.14 111.22 27.89
N ALA A 780 59.96 110.13 28.65
CA ALA A 780 61.03 109.26 29.09
C ALA A 780 61.82 108.61 27.94
N ILE A 781 61.19 108.40 26.78
CA ILE A 781 61.78 107.67 25.67
C ILE A 781 62.35 108.60 24.60
N ALA A 782 61.74 109.77 24.42
CA ALA A 782 62.09 110.68 23.34
C ALA A 782 63.56 111.18 23.37
N LYS A 783 64.21 111.21 24.54
CA LYS A 783 65.63 111.58 24.67
C LYS A 783 66.61 110.53 24.13
N HIS A 784 66.18 109.29 23.90
CA HIS A 784 67.06 108.16 23.54
C HIS A 784 66.68 107.45 22.23
N VAL A 785 65.70 107.96 21.48
CA VAL A 785 65.20 107.29 20.27
C VAL A 785 65.98 107.71 19.02
N LEU A 786 67.14 107.10 18.80
CA LEU A 786 67.90 107.22 17.54
C LEU A 786 67.09 106.77 16.30
N VAL A 787 66.00 106.01 16.49
CA VAL A 787 65.21 105.49 15.38
C VAL A 787 64.39 106.55 14.64
N LEU A 788 64.06 107.70 15.25
CA LEU A 788 63.31 108.78 14.59
C LEU A 788 64.07 109.36 13.39
N LYS A 789 65.40 109.47 13.52
CA LYS A 789 66.28 109.91 12.41
C LYS A 789 66.26 108.96 11.22
N LYS A 790 65.80 107.71 11.40
CA LYS A 790 65.71 106.68 10.36
C LYS A 790 64.35 106.68 9.63
N ILE A 791 63.39 107.51 10.05
CA ILE A 791 62.06 107.61 9.42
C ILE A 791 62.07 108.75 8.39
N LYS A 792 62.20 108.41 7.10
CA LYS A 792 62.33 109.42 6.02
C LYS A 792 61.10 110.32 5.86
N THR A 793 59.91 109.82 6.19
CA THR A 793 58.64 110.53 5.99
C THR A 793 58.26 111.44 7.15
N LEU A 794 58.99 111.38 8.26
CA LEU A 794 58.65 112.10 9.48
C LEU A 794 58.92 113.59 9.30
N LYS A 795 57.85 114.38 9.38
CA LYS A 795 57.89 115.85 9.29
C LYS A 795 57.92 116.51 10.67
N LYS A 796 57.24 115.91 11.65
CA LYS A 796 57.10 116.49 12.99
C LYS A 796 57.15 115.41 14.08
N ALA A 797 57.94 115.66 15.12
CA ALA A 797 57.99 114.85 16.33
C ALA A 797 57.96 115.76 17.58
N GLY A 798 57.19 115.39 18.59
CA GLY A 798 57.03 116.15 19.85
C GLY A 798 57.00 115.24 21.09
N ILE A 799 57.29 115.83 22.26
CA ILE A 799 57.53 115.10 23.53
C ILE A 799 56.56 115.51 24.67
N ALA A 800 55.80 116.60 24.51
CA ALA A 800 54.83 117.05 25.51
C ALA A 800 53.46 117.27 24.86
N SER A 801 52.48 117.74 25.65
CA SER A 801 51.06 117.98 25.35
C SER A 801 50.74 118.88 24.14
N ASP A 802 51.72 119.14 23.28
CA ASP A 802 51.53 119.77 21.99
C ASP A 802 50.72 118.90 21.02
N PHE A 803 50.05 117.80 21.40
CA PHE A 803 49.06 117.22 20.49
C PHE A 803 47.93 118.22 20.15
N ASP A 804 47.63 119.13 21.08
CA ASP A 804 46.73 120.26 20.83
C ASP A 804 47.45 121.46 20.16
N LYS A 805 48.79 121.55 20.22
CA LYS A 805 49.61 122.62 19.59
C LYS A 805 50.38 122.17 18.33
N ILE A 806 50.25 120.92 17.91
CA ILE A 806 50.59 120.43 16.58
C ILE A 806 49.53 121.05 15.68
N GLY A 807 49.81 122.28 15.24
CA GLY A 807 48.92 123.10 14.43
C GLY A 807 48.54 122.51 13.07
N SER A 808 48.84 121.24 12.79
CA SER A 808 48.43 120.51 11.60
C SER A 808 47.20 119.62 11.80
N LEU A 809 46.79 119.31 13.04
CA LEU A 809 45.61 118.46 13.29
C LEU A 809 44.28 119.18 13.15
N TYR A 810 44.18 120.42 13.66
CA TYR A 810 42.99 121.24 13.43
C TYR A 810 42.95 121.86 12.02
N ASN A 811 44.12 122.04 11.38
CA ASN A 811 44.21 122.60 10.03
C ASN A 811 44.00 121.58 8.91
N PHE A 812 44.06 120.27 9.17
CA PHE A 812 43.60 119.27 8.20
C PHE A 812 42.07 119.32 7.96
N LEU A 813 41.36 120.16 8.72
CA LEU A 813 39.91 120.37 8.64
C LEU A 813 39.52 121.82 8.27
N SER A 814 40.44 122.67 7.77
CA SER A 814 40.11 124.03 7.28
C SER A 814 41.08 124.55 6.17
N PRO A 815 40.60 125.18 5.08
CA PRO A 815 41.44 125.57 3.93
C PRO A 815 42.04 127.00 4.00
N LYS A 816 43.36 127.15 3.73
CA LYS A 816 44.11 128.23 2.99
C LYS A 816 45.27 129.01 3.66
N LYS A 817 46.25 129.30 2.77
CA LYS A 817 47.28 130.38 2.63
C LYS A 817 48.73 130.15 3.11
N SER A 818 49.63 130.49 2.18
CA SER A 818 51.10 130.46 2.11
C SER A 818 51.83 130.97 3.35
N ILE A 819 53.07 130.50 3.57
CA ILE A 819 54.27 131.35 3.69
C ILE A 819 55.55 130.48 3.71
N ASP A 820 56.55 131.08 3.10
CA ASP A 820 57.92 130.70 2.76
C ASP A 820 58.86 130.46 3.97
N THR A 821 60.09 130.04 3.67
CA THR A 821 61.35 130.17 4.43
C THR A 821 62.06 128.90 4.96
N LYS A 822 63.06 128.51 4.16
CA LYS A 822 64.49 128.29 4.48
C LYS A 822 64.94 127.17 5.46
N PRO A 823 66.07 126.49 5.15
CA PRO A 823 66.53 125.30 5.84
C PRO A 823 67.37 125.65 7.09
N VAL A 824 67.04 125.05 8.24
CA VAL A 824 67.84 125.19 9.47
C VAL A 824 68.65 123.94 9.76
N LYS A 825 69.94 124.09 9.47
CA LYS A 825 71.15 123.58 10.14
C LYS A 825 71.09 122.24 10.88
N LYS A 826 71.88 121.29 10.35
CA LYS A 826 72.52 120.19 11.09
C LYS A 826 73.10 120.69 12.41
N GLN A 827 72.54 120.26 13.54
CA GLN A 827 73.27 120.20 14.80
C GLN A 827 73.66 118.75 15.07
N LYS A 828 74.98 118.54 15.11
CA LYS A 828 75.64 117.30 15.49
C LYS A 828 75.13 116.86 16.86
N LEU A 829 74.73 115.60 16.96
CA LEU A 829 74.68 114.88 18.22
C LEU A 829 75.56 113.65 18.05
N LYS A 830 76.63 113.63 18.87
CA LYS A 830 77.40 112.44 19.21
C LYS A 830 76.45 111.36 19.74
#